data_AF-A0AAE0IIR8-F1
#
_entry.id   AF-A0AAE0IIR8-F1
#
_cell.length_a   1.000
_cell.length_b   1.000
_cell.length_c   1.000
_cell.angle_alpha   90.00
_cell.angle_beta   90.00
_cell.angle_gamma   90.00
#
_symmetry.space_group_name_H-M   'P 1'
#
loop_
_entity.id
_entity.type
_entity.pdbx_description
1 polymer ?
#
loop_
_entity_poly.entity_id
_entity_poly.type
_entity_poly.pdbx_seq_one_letter_code
_entity_poly.pdbx_strand_id
1 'polypeptide(L)'
;MGKNTRTPWTAAALATRVAGVQRVLRRLVLANKRVVKTLRLSLLLTKTLVQIQIQQTQSPLSESGTTRTRPAAAAATRNPHPTLFTPHVGSRPSFNLNIKRKSLVSVQHLTRLYISSLDLTPWINGLSILARLPFPSPTHAMASYAYSSSTSSSDISTPRSISPSSGRSSQSSISSSKRMSISSSRRISAANPMSAIDLATIEEAMRMANLDTLKGYAQNNYGEVQQYAATENISQNQALGYQVLNEPLWNKGLSFTPEQRVSKNLTGLIPHVMEDGKVQCERALKMIRTRQTGIDKYLYLSTVKDKTADLFYRLLIDHAKELMPLVYTPTIGDVCLQYSTIYTRPEALYISIKQRKSIRTILKNWRYKNPEICVVTDGSRILGLGDLGFNGVGIPIGKLALYTAAAGIHPEKTLPIVLDCGTANESNLKDPLYLGLRQKRVSVAEQQEFMDEFMHAVTDIYPEMVVQFEDFESEKAFNYLDRYRNGYKCFNDDIQGTGAVVLGGYIGAVNLSGVPIEEQRLVFMGAGSAGVGVAKQLVEYYTKRGLSEQAAKDKFWLVDTKGLVTKDRGDKLAEHKKYFARTDNNGHQFRTLEEVIEYVKPSALVGLTATFGVFTESVVRALKASVDAGGLGRRPILFPLSNPLSKAECTFEQAVTWTDGTVIFASGSPFSQFSVKSGDHAITYYPNQGNNVYVFPGIGLGAILAKASRVTDNMIYQSAAALAGSLDADEIHKGLIYPRIERVREASIIVAREVMKAARRDGVSTLPESQWLEWEEWGDPALTKYIKQRIYDPVL
;
A
#
# COMPACT_ATOMS: atom_id res chain seq x y z
N MET A 1 -12.09 29.90 -65.80
CA MET A 1 -12.59 28.78 -66.62
C MET A 1 -12.04 27.49 -66.05
N GLY A 2 -12.92 26.57 -65.66
CA GLY A 2 -12.58 25.41 -64.84
C GLY A 2 -11.94 24.24 -65.60
N LYS A 3 -11.47 23.26 -64.83
CA LYS A 3 -11.50 21.82 -65.13
C LYS A 3 -11.35 21.04 -63.83
N ASN A 4 -12.44 20.38 -63.45
CA ASN A 4 -12.54 19.38 -62.39
C ASN A 4 -11.91 18.07 -62.88
N THR A 5 -10.97 17.50 -62.12
CA THR A 5 -10.54 16.10 -62.24
C THR A 5 -10.86 15.38 -60.93
N ARG A 6 -11.97 14.62 -60.92
CA ARG A 6 -12.28 13.65 -59.85
C ARG A 6 -11.65 12.31 -60.21
N THR A 7 -10.81 11.80 -59.33
CA THR A 7 -10.28 10.42 -59.33
C THR A 7 -11.28 9.43 -58.72
N PRO A 8 -11.30 8.15 -59.16
CA PRO A 8 -12.28 7.16 -58.72
C PRO A 8 -11.76 6.32 -57.54
N TRP A 9 -12.26 6.58 -56.34
CA TRP A 9 -11.98 5.77 -55.14
C TRP A 9 -13.24 5.63 -54.26
N THR A 10 -14.28 4.94 -54.72
CA THR A 10 -15.49 4.72 -53.86
C THR A 10 -16.25 3.40 -54.07
N ALA A 11 -15.70 2.39 -54.75
CA ALA A 11 -16.35 1.07 -54.83
C ALA A 11 -15.83 0.07 -53.78
N ALA A 12 -14.50 -0.03 -53.62
CA ALA A 12 -13.88 -1.02 -52.72
C ALA A 12 -14.07 -0.69 -51.22
N ALA A 13 -14.02 0.58 -50.83
CA ALA A 13 -14.25 0.99 -49.44
C ALA A 13 -15.71 0.82 -49.00
N LEU A 14 -16.66 0.97 -49.95
CA LEU A 14 -18.09 0.77 -49.71
C LEU A 14 -18.42 -0.73 -49.58
N ALA A 15 -17.82 -1.58 -50.42
CA ALA A 15 -17.97 -3.03 -50.34
C ALA A 15 -17.46 -3.62 -49.01
N THR A 16 -16.32 -3.13 -48.50
CA THR A 16 -15.75 -3.58 -47.22
C THR A 16 -16.60 -3.15 -46.02
N ARG A 17 -17.22 -1.96 -46.07
CA ARG A 17 -18.16 -1.50 -45.03
C ARG A 17 -19.48 -2.28 -45.06
N VAL A 18 -20.03 -2.58 -46.24
CA VAL A 18 -21.25 -3.41 -46.38
C VAL A 18 -21.02 -4.84 -45.89
N ALA A 19 -19.84 -5.43 -46.17
CA ALA A 19 -19.46 -6.75 -45.67
C ALA A 19 -19.26 -6.79 -44.13
N GLY A 20 -18.85 -5.67 -43.52
CA GLY A 20 -18.77 -5.50 -42.07
C GLY A 20 -20.15 -5.45 -41.41
N VAL A 21 -21.07 -4.68 -41.97
CA VAL A 21 -22.46 -4.55 -41.49
C VAL A 21 -23.22 -5.87 -41.62
N GLN A 22 -23.07 -6.61 -42.72
CA GLN A 22 -23.66 -7.94 -42.88
C GLN A 22 -23.12 -8.97 -41.87
N ARG A 23 -21.85 -8.85 -41.45
CA ARG A 23 -21.25 -9.72 -40.41
C ARG A 23 -21.84 -9.44 -39.03
N VAL A 24 -22.07 -8.16 -38.71
CA VAL A 24 -22.72 -7.74 -37.45
C VAL A 24 -24.18 -8.17 -37.41
N LEU A 25 -24.92 -7.98 -38.52
CA LEU A 25 -26.31 -8.43 -38.64
C LEU A 25 -26.44 -9.96 -38.53
N ARG A 26 -25.52 -10.74 -39.14
CA ARG A 26 -25.50 -12.21 -38.96
C ARG A 26 -25.21 -12.60 -37.51
N ARG A 27 -24.29 -11.91 -36.82
CA ARG A 27 -24.02 -12.16 -35.38
C ARG A 27 -25.22 -11.81 -34.50
N LEU A 28 -25.93 -10.73 -34.79
CA LEU A 28 -27.18 -10.35 -34.10
C LEU A 28 -28.29 -11.38 -34.33
N VAL A 29 -28.46 -11.88 -35.56
CA VAL A 29 -29.44 -12.96 -35.87
C VAL A 29 -29.07 -14.27 -35.18
N LEU A 30 -27.78 -14.60 -35.08
CA LEU A 30 -27.29 -15.79 -34.35
C LEU A 30 -27.46 -15.64 -32.83
N ALA A 31 -27.24 -14.45 -32.27
CA ALA A 31 -27.51 -14.15 -30.87
C ALA A 31 -29.01 -14.27 -30.56
N ASN A 32 -29.87 -13.78 -31.46
CA ASN A 32 -31.32 -13.88 -31.31
C ASN A 32 -31.81 -15.34 -31.42
N LYS A 33 -31.23 -16.15 -32.31
CA LYS A 33 -31.49 -17.61 -32.36
C LYS A 33 -31.07 -18.36 -31.08
N ARG A 34 -29.98 -17.94 -30.42
CA ARG A 34 -29.56 -18.51 -29.12
C ARG A 34 -30.53 -18.12 -28.00
N VAL A 35 -30.96 -16.86 -27.96
CA VAL A 35 -31.97 -16.38 -27.00
C VAL A 35 -33.31 -17.10 -27.19
N VAL A 36 -33.76 -17.29 -28.42
CA VAL A 36 -34.98 -18.06 -28.73
C VAL A 36 -34.84 -19.54 -28.34
N LYS A 37 -33.64 -20.13 -28.48
CA LYS A 37 -33.38 -21.52 -28.05
C LYS A 37 -33.41 -21.64 -26.52
N THR A 38 -32.85 -20.68 -25.80
CA THR A 38 -32.89 -20.62 -24.33
C THR A 38 -34.32 -20.39 -23.82
N LEU A 39 -35.09 -19.50 -24.47
CA LEU A 39 -36.51 -19.27 -24.15
C LEU A 39 -37.36 -20.52 -24.42
N ARG A 40 -37.12 -21.24 -25.52
CA ARG A 40 -37.79 -22.53 -25.79
C ARG A 40 -37.45 -23.59 -24.75
N LEU A 41 -36.19 -23.65 -24.29
CA LEU A 41 -35.76 -24.59 -23.26
C LEU A 41 -36.41 -24.28 -21.91
N SER A 42 -36.46 -23.00 -21.53
CA SER A 42 -37.20 -22.53 -20.35
C SER A 42 -38.69 -22.87 -20.46
N LEU A 43 -39.34 -22.62 -21.60
CA LEU A 43 -40.76 -22.92 -21.79
C LEU A 43 -41.06 -24.42 -21.69
N LEU A 44 -40.14 -25.28 -22.16
CA LEU A 44 -40.26 -26.73 -22.09
C LEU A 44 -40.14 -27.22 -20.63
N LEU A 45 -39.19 -26.66 -19.87
CA LEU A 45 -39.02 -26.89 -18.44
C LEU A 45 -40.25 -26.45 -17.65
N THR A 46 -40.82 -25.28 -17.96
CA THR A 46 -42.05 -24.79 -17.31
C THR A 46 -43.25 -25.68 -17.64
N LYS A 47 -43.41 -26.13 -18.90
CA LYS A 47 -44.47 -27.08 -19.27
C LYS A 47 -44.35 -28.40 -18.52
N THR A 48 -43.14 -28.93 -18.40
CA THR A 48 -42.88 -30.21 -17.70
C THR A 48 -43.20 -30.09 -16.21
N LEU A 49 -42.84 -28.98 -15.56
CA LEU A 49 -43.14 -28.71 -14.16
C LEU A 49 -44.65 -28.54 -13.90
N VAL A 50 -45.38 -27.87 -14.80
CA VAL A 50 -46.84 -27.73 -14.71
C VAL A 50 -47.54 -29.08 -14.88
N GLN A 51 -47.03 -29.95 -15.76
CA GLN A 51 -47.59 -31.30 -15.98
C GLN A 51 -47.39 -32.21 -14.76
N ILE A 52 -46.23 -32.10 -14.08
CA ILE A 52 -45.95 -32.79 -12.81
C ILE A 52 -46.88 -32.29 -11.70
N GLN A 53 -47.19 -30.99 -11.68
CA GLN A 53 -48.07 -30.39 -10.68
C GLN A 53 -49.54 -30.78 -10.86
N ILE A 54 -49.99 -30.95 -12.11
CA ILE A 54 -51.36 -31.40 -12.44
C ILE A 54 -51.56 -32.89 -12.12
N GLN A 55 -50.52 -33.73 -12.23
CA GLN A 55 -50.60 -35.14 -11.83
C GLN A 55 -50.63 -35.34 -10.31
N GLN A 56 -50.23 -34.35 -9.51
CA GLN A 56 -50.19 -34.45 -8.04
C GLN A 56 -51.47 -33.98 -7.34
N THR A 57 -52.45 -33.44 -8.07
CA THR A 57 -53.68 -32.85 -7.50
C THR A 57 -54.96 -33.69 -7.71
N GLN A 58 -54.87 -34.95 -8.13
CA GLN A 58 -56.04 -35.84 -8.21
C GLN A 58 -55.84 -37.13 -7.37
N SER A 59 -56.40 -37.15 -6.15
CA SER A 59 -57.02 -38.31 -5.46
C SER A 59 -57.57 -37.91 -4.08
N PRO A 60 -58.63 -38.57 -3.56
CA PRO A 60 -59.73 -37.90 -2.86
C PRO A 60 -59.76 -38.02 -1.31
N LEU A 61 -60.60 -37.17 -0.73
CA LEU A 61 -60.97 -36.96 0.68
C LEU A 61 -61.64 -38.17 1.36
N SER A 62 -61.44 -38.32 2.69
CA SER A 62 -62.49 -38.78 3.62
C SER A 62 -62.26 -38.28 5.05
N GLU A 63 -63.37 -38.10 5.76
CA GLU A 63 -63.66 -37.17 6.87
C GLU A 63 -63.45 -37.71 8.31
N SER A 64 -63.67 -36.76 9.25
CA SER A 64 -64.08 -36.90 10.67
C SER A 64 -62.96 -37.24 11.68
N GLY A 65 -62.89 -36.69 12.89
CA GLY A 65 -63.75 -35.79 13.67
C GLY A 65 -63.41 -35.94 15.16
N THR A 66 -63.67 -34.89 15.95
CA THR A 66 -63.84 -34.84 17.43
C THR A 66 -62.64 -34.81 18.41
N THR A 67 -62.31 -33.58 18.85
CA THR A 67 -62.33 -33.01 20.24
C THR A 67 -62.01 -33.88 21.48
N ARG A 68 -61.09 -33.40 22.37
CA ARG A 68 -61.39 -32.69 23.66
C ARG A 68 -60.15 -32.45 24.58
N THR A 69 -60.04 -31.20 25.06
CA THR A 69 -59.70 -30.68 26.42
C THR A 69 -58.43 -31.09 27.23
N ARG A 70 -57.73 -30.02 27.68
CA ARG A 70 -56.72 -29.80 28.76
C ARG A 70 -57.27 -30.00 30.21
N PRO A 71 -56.53 -29.78 31.35
CA PRO A 71 -55.07 -29.68 31.64
C PRO A 71 -54.56 -30.28 33.00
N ALA A 72 -53.23 -30.18 33.22
CA ALA A 72 -52.46 -29.93 34.48
C ALA A 72 -52.37 -30.97 35.64
N ALA A 73 -51.14 -31.35 36.04
CA ALA A 73 -50.45 -30.92 37.29
C ALA A 73 -49.41 -31.95 37.85
N ALA A 74 -48.26 -31.40 38.28
CA ALA A 74 -47.45 -31.72 39.46
C ALA A 74 -46.68 -33.06 39.68
N ALA A 75 -45.35 -32.89 39.78
CA ALA A 75 -44.46 -33.22 40.90
C ALA A 75 -43.82 -34.63 41.09
N ALA A 76 -42.49 -34.55 41.27
CA ALA A 76 -41.66 -35.22 42.28
C ALA A 76 -40.93 -36.56 41.97
N THR A 77 -39.60 -36.42 41.93
CA THR A 77 -38.57 -37.16 42.70
C THR A 77 -37.92 -38.46 42.19
N ARG A 78 -36.58 -38.41 42.27
CA ARG A 78 -35.57 -39.44 42.62
C ARG A 78 -34.91 -40.29 41.52
N ASN A 79 -33.65 -39.93 41.26
CA ASN A 79 -32.54 -40.82 40.86
C ASN A 79 -32.26 -41.89 41.95
N PRO A 80 -31.67 -43.04 41.58
CA PRO A 80 -30.20 -43.16 41.64
C PRO A 80 -29.55 -43.94 40.46
N HIS A 81 -28.33 -43.54 40.08
CA HIS A 81 -27.32 -44.34 39.35
C HIS A 81 -26.47 -45.14 40.37
N PRO A 82 -25.43 -45.95 40.02
CA PRO A 82 -24.84 -46.38 38.72
C PRO A 82 -24.47 -47.90 38.63
N THR A 83 -23.99 -48.39 37.48
CA THR A 83 -22.85 -49.34 37.25
C THR A 83 -22.88 -49.88 35.79
N LEU A 84 -21.90 -49.55 34.95
CA LEU A 84 -20.71 -50.34 34.52
C LEU A 84 -21.01 -51.66 33.77
N PHE A 85 -20.68 -51.70 32.46
CA PHE A 85 -19.85 -52.69 31.74
C PHE A 85 -20.05 -52.63 30.20
N THR A 86 -18.95 -52.58 29.45
CA THR A 86 -18.79 -52.89 28.01
C THR A 86 -18.25 -54.35 27.87
N PRO A 87 -17.95 -54.94 26.69
CA PRO A 87 -18.37 -54.72 25.28
C PRO A 87 -18.88 -56.04 24.61
N HIS A 88 -19.47 -55.98 23.40
CA HIS A 88 -19.12 -56.88 22.27
C HIS A 88 -19.81 -56.56 20.94
N VAL A 89 -19.09 -56.99 19.90
CA VAL A 89 -19.20 -56.83 18.45
C VAL A 89 -20.38 -57.61 17.83
N GLY A 90 -20.99 -57.07 16.77
CA GLY A 90 -21.92 -57.81 15.90
C GLY A 90 -22.36 -57.01 14.67
N SER A 91 -21.83 -57.38 13.51
CA SER A 91 -22.01 -56.78 12.18
C SER A 91 -23.29 -57.21 11.44
N ARG A 92 -23.83 -56.29 10.60
CA ARG A 92 -24.36 -56.44 9.20
C ARG A 92 -25.68 -55.70 8.91
N PRO A 93 -25.93 -55.34 7.63
CA PRO A 93 -26.50 -54.05 7.25
C PRO A 93 -27.98 -54.12 6.87
N SER A 94 -28.68 -53.00 7.02
CA SER A 94 -30.04 -52.81 6.49
C SER A 94 -30.15 -51.47 5.76
N PHE A 95 -30.27 -51.56 4.44
CA PHE A 95 -30.76 -50.51 3.57
C PHE A 95 -32.14 -50.03 4.04
N ASN A 96 -32.35 -48.71 4.16
CA ASN A 96 -33.69 -48.18 3.96
C ASN A 96 -33.68 -46.73 3.47
N LEU A 97 -34.47 -46.52 2.42
CA LEU A 97 -34.84 -45.24 1.81
C LEU A 97 -35.45 -44.29 2.86
N ASN A 98 -35.00 -43.03 2.89
CA ASN A 98 -35.90 -41.92 3.22
C ASN A 98 -35.39 -40.58 2.67
N ILE A 99 -35.67 -40.34 1.39
CA ILE A 99 -35.67 -39.01 0.77
C ILE A 99 -37.11 -38.51 0.82
N LYS A 100 -37.40 -37.47 1.62
CA LYS A 100 -38.37 -36.39 1.36
C LYS A 100 -38.62 -35.57 2.63
N ARG A 101 -38.03 -34.36 2.66
CA ARG A 101 -38.56 -33.09 3.24
C ARG A 101 -37.39 -32.14 3.49
N LYS A 102 -36.85 -31.53 2.44
CA LYS A 102 -35.99 -30.33 2.54
C LYS A 102 -35.89 -29.49 1.24
N SER A 103 -36.74 -29.72 0.23
CA SER A 103 -36.64 -29.03 -1.06
C SER A 103 -37.75 -28.03 -1.39
N LEU A 104 -38.76 -27.80 -0.54
CA LEU A 104 -39.85 -26.85 -0.85
C LEU A 104 -39.68 -25.44 -0.26
N VAL A 105 -38.76 -25.20 0.67
CA VAL A 105 -38.55 -23.86 1.27
C VAL A 105 -37.55 -23.01 0.47
N SER A 106 -36.73 -23.63 -0.39
CA SER A 106 -35.68 -22.91 -1.13
C SER A 106 -36.16 -22.25 -2.43
N VAL A 107 -37.30 -22.64 -2.99
CA VAL A 107 -37.77 -22.13 -4.29
C VAL A 107 -38.59 -20.84 -4.14
N GLN A 108 -39.37 -20.68 -3.07
CA GLN A 108 -40.15 -19.46 -2.82
C GLN A 108 -39.29 -18.25 -2.41
N HIS A 109 -38.09 -18.47 -1.86
CA HIS A 109 -37.14 -17.39 -1.54
C HIS A 109 -36.41 -16.86 -2.79
N LEU A 110 -36.16 -17.73 -3.78
CA LEU A 110 -35.50 -17.34 -5.03
C LEU A 110 -36.42 -16.56 -5.98
N THR A 111 -37.74 -16.80 -5.95
CA THR A 111 -38.69 -16.05 -6.80
C THR A 111 -38.95 -14.62 -6.30
N ARG A 112 -38.86 -14.38 -4.98
CA ARG A 112 -39.01 -13.02 -4.40
C ARG A 112 -37.77 -12.13 -4.63
N LEU A 113 -36.58 -12.71 -4.72
CA LEU A 113 -35.33 -11.97 -4.98
C LEU A 113 -35.12 -11.61 -6.47
N TYR A 114 -35.81 -12.28 -7.40
CA TYR A 114 -35.65 -12.04 -8.84
C TYR A 114 -36.63 -11.00 -9.41
N ILE A 115 -37.71 -10.69 -8.69
CA ILE A 115 -38.74 -9.72 -9.13
C ILE A 115 -38.44 -8.29 -8.62
N SER A 116 -37.54 -8.12 -7.64
CA SER A 116 -37.16 -6.80 -7.10
C SER A 116 -35.94 -6.14 -7.77
N SER A 117 -35.37 -6.73 -8.84
CA SER A 117 -34.12 -6.28 -9.47
C SER A 117 -34.25 -5.84 -10.93
N LEU A 118 -35.47 -5.64 -11.43
CA LEU A 118 -35.72 -5.10 -12.77
C LEU A 118 -36.23 -3.67 -12.68
N ASP A 119 -35.33 -2.71 -12.46
CA ASP A 119 -35.58 -1.29 -12.72
C ASP A 119 -35.10 -0.96 -14.15
N LEU A 120 -36.07 -0.76 -15.06
CA LEU A 120 -35.84 -0.53 -16.50
C LEU A 120 -35.96 0.96 -16.89
N THR A 121 -35.90 1.87 -15.92
CA THR A 121 -35.98 3.32 -16.16
C THR A 121 -34.85 3.97 -16.99
N PRO A 122 -33.65 3.38 -17.22
CA PRO A 122 -32.66 4.04 -18.09
C PRO A 122 -32.90 3.89 -19.61
N TRP A 123 -33.89 3.09 -20.05
CA TRP A 123 -34.05 2.73 -21.47
C TRP A 123 -35.16 3.47 -22.22
N ILE A 124 -35.84 4.45 -21.59
CA ILE A 124 -36.95 5.20 -22.22
C ILE A 124 -36.60 6.65 -22.61
N ASN A 125 -35.49 7.24 -22.16
CA ASN A 125 -35.15 8.65 -22.48
C ASN A 125 -34.02 8.80 -23.52
N GLY A 126 -34.10 8.07 -24.63
CA GLY A 126 -33.10 8.06 -25.69
C GLY A 126 -33.59 8.50 -27.08
N LEU A 127 -34.75 9.16 -27.17
CA LEU A 127 -35.33 9.61 -28.45
C LEU A 127 -36.07 10.95 -28.30
N SER A 128 -35.33 12.06 -28.22
CA SER A 128 -35.80 13.39 -28.66
C SER A 128 -34.71 14.46 -28.47
N ILE A 129 -33.88 14.65 -29.50
CA ILE A 129 -33.17 15.91 -29.74
C ILE A 129 -33.63 16.39 -31.11
N LEU A 130 -34.31 17.54 -31.17
CA LEU A 130 -34.29 18.55 -32.25
C LEU A 130 -35.45 19.55 -32.06
N ALA A 131 -35.20 20.72 -31.44
CA ALA A 131 -35.73 22.02 -31.89
C ALA A 131 -35.36 23.19 -30.95
N ARG A 132 -34.57 24.13 -31.50
CA ARG A 132 -34.68 25.61 -31.44
C ARG A 132 -34.34 26.41 -30.15
N LEU A 133 -33.46 27.41 -30.35
CA LEU A 133 -33.25 28.67 -29.58
C LEU A 133 -34.25 29.76 -30.07
N PRO A 134 -34.33 31.03 -29.54
CA PRO A 134 -33.79 31.69 -28.32
C PRO A 134 -34.80 32.58 -27.49
N PHE A 135 -34.38 33.05 -26.27
CA PHE A 135 -34.67 34.26 -25.42
C PHE A 135 -36.07 34.99 -25.39
N PRO A 136 -36.42 35.90 -24.42
CA PRO A 136 -35.77 36.41 -23.18
C PRO A 136 -36.68 36.42 -21.89
N SER A 137 -36.13 36.92 -20.77
CA SER A 137 -36.73 37.17 -19.44
C SER A 137 -37.98 38.11 -19.45
N PRO A 138 -38.80 38.15 -18.38
CA PRO A 138 -38.63 39.22 -17.37
C PRO A 138 -38.99 38.83 -15.91
N THR A 139 -38.97 39.87 -15.08
CA THR A 139 -38.74 40.09 -13.65
C THR A 139 -39.92 39.94 -12.67
N HIS A 140 -39.56 40.11 -11.37
CA HIS A 140 -40.31 40.59 -10.18
C HIS A 140 -40.79 39.53 -9.18
N ALA A 141 -40.23 39.47 -7.96
CA ALA A 141 -40.40 40.36 -6.77
C ALA A 141 -41.33 39.65 -5.76
N MET A 142 -41.34 39.85 -4.45
CA MET A 142 -40.57 40.53 -3.40
C MET A 142 -41.27 40.12 -2.09
N ALA A 143 -40.53 40.05 -0.97
CA ALA A 143 -40.88 40.56 0.37
C ALA A 143 -40.08 39.75 1.42
N SER A 144 -39.05 40.24 2.12
CA SER A 144 -38.76 41.50 2.85
C SER A 144 -39.38 41.59 4.25
N TYR A 145 -38.52 41.88 5.24
CA TYR A 145 -38.58 42.91 6.31
C TYR A 145 -37.79 42.42 7.55
N ALA A 146 -36.97 43.19 8.27
CA ALA A 146 -36.58 44.61 8.31
C ALA A 146 -35.19 44.71 9.02
N TYR A 147 -34.20 45.50 8.57
CA TYR A 147 -33.85 46.91 8.93
C TYR A 147 -33.68 47.21 10.43
N SER A 148 -32.64 47.87 10.95
CA SER A 148 -31.99 49.15 10.52
C SER A 148 -30.57 49.32 11.12
N SER A 149 -29.53 49.64 10.32
CA SER A 149 -28.78 50.94 10.17
C SER A 149 -28.26 51.60 11.45
N SER A 150 -27.02 52.14 11.55
CA SER A 150 -26.33 53.03 10.59
C SER A 150 -24.83 53.28 10.92
N THR A 151 -23.99 53.38 9.87
CA THR A 151 -22.80 54.27 9.62
C THR A 151 -21.85 54.66 10.78
N SER A 152 -20.52 54.53 10.63
CA SER A 152 -19.69 55.42 9.81
C SER A 152 -18.21 54.97 9.72
N SER A 153 -17.53 55.53 8.72
CA SER A 153 -16.12 55.45 8.31
C SER A 153 -15.05 55.63 9.41
N SER A 154 -13.94 54.90 9.32
CA SER A 154 -12.61 55.44 8.95
C SER A 154 -11.46 54.45 9.27
N ASP A 155 -10.49 54.42 8.35
CA ASP A 155 -9.05 54.18 8.48
C ASP A 155 -8.49 53.16 9.50
N ILE A 156 -7.85 52.15 8.91
CA ILE A 156 -6.94 51.20 9.54
C ILE A 156 -5.64 51.92 9.92
N SER A 157 -5.28 51.88 11.20
CA SER A 157 -3.94 52.19 11.69
C SER A 157 -3.43 51.08 12.62
N THR A 158 -2.17 50.70 12.38
CA THR A 158 -1.32 49.78 13.16
C THR A 158 -1.22 50.15 14.65
N PRO A 159 -0.70 49.22 15.48
CA PRO A 159 0.27 49.66 16.49
C PRO A 159 1.53 48.79 16.54
N ARG A 160 2.67 49.46 16.34
CA ARG A 160 3.91 49.26 17.12
C ARG A 160 3.86 50.14 18.36
N SER A 161 4.77 49.85 19.29
CA SER A 161 5.36 50.71 20.36
C SER A 161 4.93 50.37 21.79
N ILE A 162 5.71 50.56 22.87
CA ILE A 162 7.10 50.95 23.17
C ILE A 162 7.33 50.59 24.67
N SER A 163 8.59 50.45 25.09
CA SER A 163 9.09 50.33 26.47
C SER A 163 8.56 51.39 27.46
N PRO A 164 8.85 51.24 28.77
CA PRO A 164 9.53 52.35 29.44
C PRO A 164 10.68 51.95 30.37
N SER A 165 11.64 52.86 30.47
CA SER A 165 12.82 52.86 31.33
C SER A 165 12.72 53.95 32.41
N SER A 166 13.21 53.65 33.62
CA SER A 166 13.86 54.55 34.63
C SER A 166 13.65 53.96 36.04
N GLY A 167 14.57 53.96 37.02
CA GLY A 167 15.97 54.37 37.13
C GLY A 167 16.39 54.48 38.61
N ARG A 168 17.63 54.05 38.93
CA ARG A 168 18.51 54.35 40.12
C ARG A 168 18.11 53.79 41.50
N SER A 169 18.99 53.40 42.44
CA SER A 169 20.48 53.34 42.63
C SER A 169 20.74 52.50 43.91
N SER A 170 21.86 51.77 44.12
CA SER A 170 23.11 52.30 44.70
C SER A 170 24.29 51.29 44.75
N GLN A 171 25.48 51.81 44.38
CA GLN A 171 26.84 51.64 44.92
C GLN A 171 27.37 50.27 45.41
N SER A 172 28.47 49.79 44.81
CA SER A 172 29.84 50.08 45.29
C SER A 172 30.93 49.50 44.35
N SER A 173 32.04 50.23 44.33
CA SER A 173 33.28 50.16 43.53
C SER A 173 34.23 49.00 43.93
N ILE A 174 35.28 48.57 43.22
CA ILE A 174 36.52 49.26 42.80
C ILE A 174 37.28 48.40 41.76
N SER A 175 38.13 49.07 40.99
CA SER A 175 38.86 48.73 39.77
C SER A 175 40.24 48.04 39.88
N SER A 176 40.68 47.50 38.72
CA SER A 176 42.06 47.53 38.16
C SER A 176 43.09 46.58 38.78
N SER A 177 44.06 45.97 38.08
CA SER A 177 44.86 46.46 36.95
C SER A 177 45.72 45.35 36.30
N LYS A 178 46.15 45.62 35.06
CA LYS A 178 47.17 44.93 34.23
C LYS A 178 48.56 44.89 34.89
N ARG A 179 49.37 43.84 34.65
CA ARG A 179 50.61 43.89 33.81
C ARG A 179 51.38 42.57 33.77
N MET A 180 52.23 42.51 32.74
CA MET A 180 53.03 41.40 32.21
C MET A 180 54.33 41.06 32.96
N SER A 181 54.87 39.87 32.62
CA SER A 181 56.25 39.63 32.12
C SER A 181 57.31 39.00 33.04
N ILE A 182 57.73 37.80 32.60
CA ILE A 182 59.09 37.20 32.51
C ILE A 182 59.84 36.84 33.81
N SER A 183 60.11 35.54 33.97
CA SER A 183 61.49 35.05 34.23
C SER A 183 61.69 33.60 33.76
N SER A 184 62.86 33.39 33.17
CA SER A 184 63.43 32.17 32.62
C SER A 184 63.86 31.16 33.68
N SER A 185 63.75 29.85 33.39
CA SER A 185 64.77 28.82 33.73
C SER A 185 64.40 27.44 33.16
N ARG A 186 65.32 26.85 32.38
CA ARG A 186 65.30 25.44 31.97
C ARG A 186 65.42 24.53 33.20
N ARG A 187 64.63 23.46 33.26
CA ARG A 187 65.08 22.12 33.70
C ARG A 187 64.24 21.02 33.04
N ILE A 188 64.98 20.00 32.62
CA ILE A 188 64.56 18.79 31.92
C ILE A 188 63.90 17.82 32.91
N SER A 189 63.10 16.88 32.36
CA SER A 189 62.60 15.62 32.94
C SER A 189 61.40 15.69 33.90
N ALA A 190 60.22 15.36 33.38
CA ALA A 190 59.60 14.06 33.58
C ALA A 190 58.38 13.98 32.65
N ALA A 191 58.39 13.03 31.71
CA ALA A 191 57.19 12.67 30.98
C ALA A 191 56.14 12.24 32.00
N ASN A 192 55.04 12.98 32.10
CA ASN A 192 53.91 12.59 32.92
C ASN A 192 53.04 11.67 32.05
N PRO A 193 53.01 10.34 32.25
CA PRO A 193 52.27 9.43 31.39
C PRO A 193 50.74 9.58 31.51
N MET A 194 50.26 10.54 32.31
CA MET A 194 48.85 10.83 32.53
C MET A 194 48.31 11.99 31.68
N SER A 195 49.13 12.73 30.92
CA SER A 195 48.64 13.83 30.06
C SER A 195 48.06 13.36 28.72
N ALA A 196 48.01 12.05 28.48
CA ALA A 196 47.40 11.42 27.31
C ALA A 196 46.06 10.73 27.63
N ILE A 197 45.57 10.85 28.87
CA ILE A 197 44.31 10.28 29.29
C ILE A 197 43.22 11.35 29.14
N ASP A 198 42.48 11.25 28.04
CA ASP A 198 41.28 12.05 27.85
C ASP A 198 40.18 11.50 28.76
N LEU A 199 40.05 12.13 29.94
CA LEU A 199 39.04 11.82 30.94
C LEU A 199 37.62 11.89 30.37
N ALA A 200 37.36 12.77 29.39
CA ALA A 200 36.06 12.84 28.74
C ALA A 200 35.80 11.60 27.86
N THR A 201 36.82 11.10 27.17
CA THR A 201 36.73 9.85 26.41
C THR A 201 36.54 8.64 27.34
N ILE A 202 37.18 8.63 28.51
CA ILE A 202 36.98 7.56 29.51
C ILE A 202 35.59 7.64 30.14
N GLU A 203 35.14 8.83 30.54
CA GLU A 203 33.79 9.01 31.10
C GLU A 203 32.71 8.65 30.09
N GLU A 204 32.86 9.01 28.81
CA GLU A 204 31.95 8.60 27.75
C GLU A 204 32.00 7.08 27.52
N ALA A 205 33.19 6.47 27.51
CA ALA A 205 33.32 5.01 27.39
C ALA A 205 32.70 4.28 28.59
N MET A 206 32.87 4.80 29.81
CA MET A 206 32.25 4.26 31.02
C MET A 206 30.73 4.46 31.02
N ARG A 207 30.24 5.59 30.51
CA ARG A 207 28.80 5.86 30.32
C ARG A 207 28.19 4.90 29.31
N MET A 208 28.84 4.72 28.17
CA MET A 208 28.42 3.78 27.13
C MET A 208 28.46 2.33 27.63
N ALA A 209 29.47 1.96 28.41
CA ALA A 209 29.53 0.65 29.06
C ALA A 209 28.41 0.48 30.10
N ASN A 210 28.12 1.50 30.90
CA ASN A 210 27.02 1.47 31.87
C ASN A 210 25.64 1.33 31.22
N LEU A 211 25.42 1.93 30.05
CA LEU A 211 24.16 1.78 29.30
C LEU A 211 23.91 0.34 28.85
N ASP A 212 24.96 -0.45 28.61
CA ASP A 212 24.88 -1.85 28.16
C ASP A 212 24.84 -2.86 29.34
N THR A 213 25.11 -2.40 30.58
CA THR A 213 25.24 -3.26 31.78
C THR A 213 23.93 -3.72 32.41
N LEU A 214 22.77 -3.38 31.85
CA LEU A 214 21.50 -4.02 32.22
C LEU A 214 21.44 -5.47 31.68
N LYS A 215 22.21 -6.34 32.36
CA LYS A 215 22.09 -7.80 32.52
C LYS A 215 21.73 -8.59 31.25
N GLY A 216 22.73 -8.85 30.39
CA GLY A 216 22.72 -9.96 29.42
C GLY A 216 23.15 -9.59 27.99
N TYR A 217 23.14 -8.30 27.63
CA TYR A 217 23.45 -7.86 26.25
C TYR A 217 24.94 -7.61 25.97
N ALA A 218 25.79 -7.49 26.99
CA ALA A 218 27.23 -7.27 26.83
C ALA A 218 28.04 -8.54 26.50
N GLN A 219 27.43 -9.72 26.54
CA GLN A 219 28.10 -10.97 26.17
C GLN A 219 28.12 -11.13 24.65
N ASN A 220 29.20 -11.65 24.07
CA ASN A 220 29.26 -11.95 22.62
C ASN A 220 28.83 -13.38 22.30
N ASN A 221 28.75 -14.25 23.31
CA ASN A 221 28.39 -15.66 23.18
C ASN A 221 27.02 -15.90 23.81
N TYR A 222 26.03 -16.20 22.96
CA TYR A 222 24.71 -16.61 23.40
C TYR A 222 24.51 -18.09 23.13
N GLY A 223 24.09 -18.82 24.16
CA GLY A 223 23.57 -20.17 23.99
C GLY A 223 22.34 -20.16 23.09
N GLU A 224 22.06 -21.31 22.47
CA GLU A 224 20.80 -21.49 21.75
C GLU A 224 19.63 -21.39 22.74
N VAL A 225 18.63 -20.57 22.43
CA VAL A 225 17.43 -20.41 23.25
C VAL A 225 16.64 -21.70 23.21
N GLN A 226 16.52 -22.34 24.37
CA GLN A 226 15.73 -23.55 24.59
C GLN A 226 14.34 -23.18 25.12
N GLN A 227 13.29 -23.73 24.50
CA GLN A 227 11.92 -23.68 25.05
C GLN A 227 11.72 -24.90 25.95
N TYR A 228 11.52 -24.67 27.24
CA TYR A 228 11.27 -25.75 28.22
C TYR A 228 9.80 -26.21 28.26
N ALA A 229 8.89 -25.40 27.73
CA ALA A 229 7.47 -25.71 27.61
C ALA A 229 6.90 -25.08 26.33
N ALA A 230 5.85 -25.68 25.78
CA ALA A 230 5.12 -25.09 24.68
C ALA A 230 4.21 -23.95 25.16
N THR A 231 4.09 -22.89 24.37
CA THR A 231 3.15 -21.80 24.65
C THR A 231 1.72 -22.26 24.37
N GLU A 232 0.89 -22.37 25.40
CA GLU A 232 -0.53 -22.70 25.28
C GLU A 232 -1.37 -21.42 25.13
N ASN A 233 -1.99 -21.24 23.95
CA ASN A 233 -2.92 -20.13 23.70
C ASN A 233 -4.37 -20.60 23.91
N ILE A 234 -5.15 -19.83 24.66
CA ILE A 234 -6.59 -20.06 24.84
C ILE A 234 -7.30 -19.82 23.51
N SER A 235 -8.21 -20.72 23.11
CA SER A 235 -9.00 -20.51 21.91
C SER A 235 -10.07 -19.42 22.12
N GLN A 236 -10.38 -18.66 21.07
CA GLN A 236 -11.41 -17.60 21.12
C GLN A 236 -12.75 -18.10 21.68
N ASN A 237 -13.13 -19.35 21.39
CA ASN A 237 -14.38 -19.95 21.87
C ASN A 237 -14.38 -20.17 23.38
N GLN A 238 -13.22 -20.48 23.97
CA GLN A 238 -13.03 -20.71 25.40
C GLN A 238 -12.71 -19.43 26.18
N ALA A 239 -12.21 -18.38 25.52
CA ALA A 239 -11.90 -17.11 26.16
C ALA A 239 -13.17 -16.44 26.73
N LEU A 240 -13.04 -15.89 27.94
CA LEU A 240 -14.10 -15.20 28.69
C LEU A 240 -13.57 -13.91 29.35
N GLY A 241 -14.46 -12.97 29.67
CA GLY A 241 -14.14 -11.74 30.40
C GLY A 241 -13.01 -10.94 29.77
N TYR A 242 -12.03 -10.54 30.57
CA TYR A 242 -10.87 -9.78 30.11
C TYR A 242 -9.99 -10.51 29.09
N GLN A 243 -10.05 -11.84 28.97
CA GLN A 243 -9.33 -12.54 27.90
C GLN A 243 -9.86 -12.14 26.52
N VAL A 244 -11.18 -11.89 26.41
CA VAL A 244 -11.81 -11.40 25.18
C VAL A 244 -11.50 -9.92 24.97
N LEU A 245 -11.54 -9.11 26.03
CA LEU A 245 -11.36 -7.66 25.94
C LEU A 245 -9.90 -7.25 25.67
N ASN A 246 -8.93 -8.08 26.07
CA ASN A 246 -7.50 -7.79 25.91
C ASN A 246 -6.91 -8.36 24.61
N GLU A 247 -7.61 -9.25 23.89
CA GLU A 247 -7.15 -9.71 22.58
C GLU A 247 -7.74 -8.81 21.48
N PRO A 248 -6.91 -8.00 20.79
CA PRO A 248 -7.41 -6.94 19.91
C PRO A 248 -8.30 -7.41 18.76
N LEU A 249 -8.13 -8.65 18.31
CA LEU A 249 -8.94 -9.25 17.23
C LEU A 249 -10.27 -9.82 17.70
N TRP A 250 -10.44 -10.03 19.00
CA TRP A 250 -11.68 -10.56 19.56
C TRP A 250 -12.54 -9.45 20.17
N ASN A 251 -11.89 -8.37 20.62
CA ASN A 251 -12.55 -7.25 21.25
C ASN A 251 -13.30 -6.39 20.22
N LYS A 252 -14.63 -6.33 20.36
CA LYS A 252 -15.53 -5.53 19.50
C LYS A 252 -15.88 -4.16 20.09
N GLY A 253 -15.23 -3.76 21.18
CA GLY A 253 -15.56 -2.56 21.92
C GLY A 253 -17.01 -2.64 22.43
N LEU A 254 -17.85 -1.68 22.02
CA LEU A 254 -19.26 -1.61 22.45
C LEU A 254 -20.23 -2.37 21.55
N SER A 255 -19.75 -3.03 20.49
CA SER A 255 -20.58 -3.77 19.52
C SER A 255 -20.84 -5.24 19.91
N PHE A 256 -20.44 -5.68 21.11
CA PHE A 256 -20.88 -6.97 21.62
C PHE A 256 -22.40 -7.01 21.85
N THR A 257 -23.06 -7.98 21.23
CA THR A 257 -24.50 -8.28 21.41
C THR A 257 -24.83 -8.68 22.85
N PRO A 258 -26.08 -8.55 23.32
CA PRO A 258 -26.47 -9.00 24.66
C PRO A 258 -26.11 -10.47 24.92
N GLU A 259 -26.33 -11.35 23.94
CA GLU A 259 -26.05 -12.78 24.03
C GLU A 259 -24.54 -13.04 24.15
N GLN A 260 -23.72 -12.30 23.39
CA GLN A 260 -22.26 -12.36 23.54
C GLN A 260 -21.82 -11.85 24.90
N ARG A 261 -22.39 -10.76 25.41
CA ARG A 261 -22.05 -10.23 26.74
C ARG A 261 -22.32 -11.23 27.86
N VAL A 262 -23.45 -11.94 27.80
CA VAL A 262 -23.76 -13.00 28.77
C VAL A 262 -22.85 -14.21 28.57
N SER A 263 -22.78 -14.77 27.36
CA SER A 263 -22.02 -16.00 27.09
C SER A 263 -20.51 -15.86 27.25
N LYS A 264 -19.99 -14.63 27.16
CA LYS A 264 -18.56 -14.31 27.33
C LYS A 264 -18.23 -13.64 28.66
N ASN A 265 -19.16 -13.58 29.63
CA ASN A 265 -18.96 -12.94 30.94
C ASN A 265 -18.49 -11.47 30.82
N LEU A 266 -19.07 -10.69 29.92
CA LEU A 266 -18.75 -9.27 29.68
C LEU A 266 -19.75 -8.31 30.34
N THR A 267 -20.90 -8.81 30.80
CA THR A 267 -21.90 -7.99 31.50
C THR A 267 -21.29 -7.30 32.72
N GLY A 268 -21.37 -5.97 32.77
CA GLY A 268 -20.76 -5.15 33.82
C GLY A 268 -19.29 -4.78 33.60
N LEU A 269 -18.59 -5.43 32.65
CA LEU A 269 -17.20 -5.09 32.29
C LEU A 269 -17.11 -3.96 31.25
N ILE A 270 -18.16 -3.80 30.46
CA ILE A 270 -18.30 -2.72 29.47
C ILE A 270 -19.59 -1.94 29.72
N PRO A 271 -19.67 -0.64 29.34
CA PRO A 271 -20.88 0.16 29.45
C PRO A 271 -22.14 -0.53 28.92
N HIS A 272 -23.30 -0.28 29.55
CA HIS A 272 -24.56 -0.90 29.15
C HIS A 272 -24.97 -0.56 27.71
N VAL A 273 -24.61 0.63 27.22
CA VAL A 273 -24.90 1.06 25.85
C VAL A 273 -24.27 0.09 24.83
N MET A 274 -25.01 -0.14 23.75
CA MET A 274 -24.55 -0.89 22.57
C MET A 274 -24.40 0.07 21.41
N GLU A 275 -23.35 -0.12 20.63
CA GLU A 275 -23.04 0.74 19.50
C GLU A 275 -22.80 -0.07 18.24
N ASP A 276 -23.15 0.50 17.10
CA ASP A 276 -22.66 0.00 15.83
C ASP A 276 -21.24 0.50 15.55
N GLY A 277 -20.61 -0.07 14.52
CA GLY A 277 -19.28 0.35 14.11
C GLY A 277 -19.16 1.81 13.70
N LYS A 278 -20.23 2.43 13.20
CA LYS A 278 -20.20 3.83 12.72
C LYS A 278 -19.99 4.77 13.89
N VAL A 279 -20.74 4.58 14.98
CA VAL A 279 -20.61 5.41 16.19
C VAL A 279 -19.22 5.22 16.82
N GLN A 280 -18.68 4.00 16.83
CA GLN A 280 -17.32 3.75 17.32
C GLN A 280 -16.26 4.46 16.45
N CYS A 281 -16.41 4.43 15.12
CA CYS A 281 -15.55 5.17 14.19
C CYS A 281 -15.62 6.69 14.41
N GLU A 282 -16.82 7.25 14.53
CA GLU A 282 -17.02 8.68 14.79
C GLU A 282 -16.36 9.13 16.09
N ARG A 283 -16.48 8.33 17.17
CA ARG A 283 -15.79 8.59 18.43
C ARG A 283 -14.28 8.63 18.25
N ALA A 284 -13.72 7.63 17.57
CA ALA A 284 -12.29 7.54 17.35
C ALA A 284 -11.78 8.70 16.47
N LEU A 285 -12.50 9.06 15.40
CA LEU A 285 -12.17 10.20 14.54
C LEU A 285 -12.20 11.52 15.30
N LYS A 286 -13.19 11.73 16.17
CA LYS A 286 -13.26 12.93 17.00
C LYS A 286 -12.00 13.08 17.85
N MET A 287 -11.54 11.98 18.46
CA MET A 287 -10.31 11.95 19.26
C MET A 287 -9.03 12.13 18.42
N ILE A 288 -8.95 11.53 17.23
CA ILE A 288 -7.80 11.73 16.32
C ILE A 288 -7.69 13.21 15.92
N ARG A 289 -8.82 13.83 15.58
CA ARG A 289 -8.86 15.23 15.13
C ARG A 289 -8.57 16.25 16.23
N THR A 290 -8.63 15.87 17.52
CA THR A 290 -8.15 16.73 18.61
C THR A 290 -6.63 16.73 18.76
N ARG A 291 -5.90 15.81 18.10
CA ARG A 291 -4.44 15.74 18.18
C ARG A 291 -3.79 16.69 17.18
N GLN A 292 -2.70 17.33 17.60
CA GLN A 292 -2.06 18.40 16.83
C GLN A 292 -1.03 17.84 15.85
N THR A 293 -0.16 16.92 16.30
CA THR A 293 0.95 16.40 15.47
C THR A 293 0.61 15.06 14.82
N GLY A 294 1.35 14.71 13.75
CA GLY A 294 1.22 13.40 13.10
C GLY A 294 1.54 12.25 14.06
N ILE A 295 2.58 12.41 14.90
CA ILE A 295 2.99 11.42 15.89
C ILE A 295 1.89 11.20 16.94
N ASP A 296 1.28 12.27 17.47
CA ASP A 296 0.19 12.12 18.45
C ASP A 296 -1.00 11.37 17.87
N LYS A 297 -1.31 11.62 16.59
CA LYS A 297 -2.36 10.89 15.87
C LYS A 297 -1.96 9.43 15.66
N TYR A 298 -0.71 9.14 15.31
CA TYR A 298 -0.18 7.79 15.19
C TYR A 298 -0.25 7.03 16.52
N LEU A 299 0.15 7.63 17.64
CA LEU A 299 0.10 7.00 18.96
C LEU A 299 -1.34 6.66 19.37
N TYR A 300 -2.28 7.56 19.06
CA TYR A 300 -3.70 7.27 19.27
C TYR A 300 -4.17 6.11 18.39
N LEU A 301 -3.82 6.09 17.10
CA LEU A 301 -4.16 4.99 16.19
C LEU A 301 -3.53 3.66 16.63
N SER A 302 -2.29 3.66 17.12
CA SER A 302 -1.65 2.46 17.68
C SER A 302 -2.39 1.97 18.93
N THR A 303 -2.87 2.90 19.77
CA THR A 303 -3.73 2.55 20.92
C THR A 303 -5.06 1.93 20.46
N VAL A 304 -5.69 2.46 19.41
CA VAL A 304 -6.91 1.88 18.84
C VAL A 304 -6.62 0.48 18.30
N LYS A 305 -5.52 0.29 17.56
CA LYS A 305 -5.09 -1.02 17.05
C LYS A 305 -4.85 -2.04 18.17
N ASP A 306 -4.30 -1.59 19.31
CA ASP A 306 -4.05 -2.41 20.49
C ASP A 306 -5.33 -2.79 21.25
N LYS A 307 -6.42 -2.05 21.08
CA LYS A 307 -7.68 -2.36 21.75
C LYS A 307 -8.64 -3.11 20.85
N THR A 308 -8.77 -2.68 19.61
CA THR A 308 -9.75 -3.21 18.66
C THR A 308 -9.18 -3.10 17.26
N ALA A 309 -8.63 -4.21 16.75
CA ALA A 309 -8.04 -4.28 15.43
C ALA A 309 -9.07 -3.94 14.33
N ASP A 310 -10.30 -4.45 14.45
CA ASP A 310 -11.37 -4.19 13.49
C ASP A 310 -11.69 -2.69 13.37
N LEU A 311 -11.69 -1.95 14.48
CA LEU A 311 -11.95 -0.51 14.50
C LEU A 311 -10.79 0.25 13.84
N PHE A 312 -9.55 -0.12 14.17
CA PHE A 312 -8.37 0.45 13.52
C PHE A 312 -8.42 0.28 11.99
N TYR A 313 -8.70 -0.94 11.50
CA TYR A 313 -8.73 -1.20 10.06
C TYR A 313 -9.96 -0.59 9.38
N ARG A 314 -11.13 -0.56 10.04
CA ARG A 314 -12.31 0.11 9.50
C ARG A 314 -12.04 1.62 9.32
N LEU A 315 -11.42 2.27 10.30
CA LEU A 315 -10.99 3.67 10.20
C LEU A 315 -10.06 3.89 9.01
N LEU A 316 -9.02 3.06 8.86
CA LEU A 316 -8.07 3.20 7.76
C LEU A 316 -8.72 2.99 6.39
N ILE A 317 -9.68 2.06 6.26
CA ILE A 317 -10.40 1.79 5.02
C ILE A 317 -11.32 2.97 4.67
N ASP A 318 -12.15 3.40 5.61
CA ASP A 318 -13.18 4.41 5.36
C ASP A 318 -12.59 5.83 5.21
N HIS A 319 -11.42 6.09 5.80
CA HIS A 319 -10.75 7.40 5.80
C HIS A 319 -9.31 7.33 5.28
N ALA A 320 -9.08 6.50 4.26
CA ALA A 320 -7.74 6.22 3.71
C ALA A 320 -6.91 7.49 3.43
N LYS A 321 -7.51 8.49 2.80
CA LYS A 321 -6.83 9.77 2.48
C LYS A 321 -6.34 10.53 3.71
N GLU A 322 -7.11 10.53 4.81
CA GLU A 322 -6.77 11.25 6.04
C GLU A 322 -5.81 10.43 6.92
N LEU A 323 -6.00 9.11 6.99
CA LEU A 323 -5.37 8.27 8.01
C LEU A 323 -4.21 7.40 7.51
N MET A 324 -4.16 6.98 6.24
CA MET A 324 -3.01 6.22 5.73
C MET A 324 -1.68 6.97 5.87
N PRO A 325 -1.59 8.29 5.60
CA PRO A 325 -0.34 9.03 5.79
C PRO A 325 0.18 9.07 7.24
N LEU A 326 -0.66 8.73 8.23
CA LEU A 326 -0.31 8.69 9.65
C LEU A 326 0.36 7.36 10.04
N VAL A 327 -0.08 6.25 9.43
CA VAL A 327 0.47 4.90 9.68
C VAL A 327 1.51 4.48 8.65
N TYR A 328 1.77 5.35 7.68
CA TYR A 328 2.74 5.19 6.61
C TYR A 328 3.45 6.51 6.32
N THR A 329 4.04 6.68 5.14
CA THR A 329 4.76 7.91 4.78
C THR A 329 3.79 9.11 4.68
N PRO A 330 4.15 10.28 5.22
CA PRO A 330 5.46 10.60 5.81
C PRO A 330 5.59 10.30 7.31
N THR A 331 4.51 10.21 8.08
CA THR A 331 4.56 10.18 9.56
C THR A 331 5.31 8.96 10.11
N ILE A 332 5.28 7.82 9.41
CA ILE A 332 6.03 6.63 9.84
C ILE A 332 7.55 6.87 9.90
N GLY A 333 8.08 7.82 9.12
CA GLY A 333 9.47 8.24 9.21
C GLY A 333 9.78 8.89 10.55
N ASP A 334 8.90 9.78 11.02
CA ASP A 334 9.02 10.43 12.33
C ASP A 334 8.88 9.42 13.49
N VAL A 335 8.00 8.44 13.32
CA VAL A 335 7.85 7.29 14.24
C VAL A 335 9.15 6.51 14.31
N CYS A 336 9.79 6.20 13.17
CA CYS A 336 11.07 5.50 13.15
C CYS A 336 12.21 6.34 13.77
N LEU A 337 12.22 7.66 13.62
CA LEU A 337 13.22 8.50 14.28
C LEU A 337 13.14 8.42 15.81
N GLN A 338 11.96 8.16 16.36
CA GLN A 338 11.69 8.20 17.80
C GLN A 338 11.25 6.85 18.38
N TYR A 339 11.35 5.75 17.60
CA TYR A 339 10.68 4.48 17.92
C TYR A 339 11.01 3.96 19.32
N SER A 340 12.29 3.99 19.69
CA SER A 340 12.75 3.59 21.02
C SER A 340 12.12 4.41 22.15
N THR A 341 12.00 5.72 21.98
CA THR A 341 11.40 6.63 22.97
C THR A 341 9.90 6.42 23.12
N ILE A 342 9.21 6.16 22.00
CA ILE A 342 7.74 6.03 21.97
C ILE A 342 7.26 4.58 22.08
N TYR A 343 8.18 3.64 22.29
CA TYR A 343 7.86 2.22 22.42
C TYR A 343 6.98 1.98 23.65
N THR A 344 5.81 1.41 23.42
CA THR A 344 4.83 1.11 24.48
C THR A 344 4.43 -0.36 24.53
N ARG A 345 4.62 -1.11 23.45
CA ARG A 345 4.22 -2.51 23.34
C ARG A 345 4.95 -3.25 22.20
N PRO A 346 5.12 -4.58 22.32
CA PRO A 346 5.68 -5.37 21.24
C PRO A 346 4.69 -5.50 20.09
N GLU A 347 5.11 -5.19 18.87
CA GLU A 347 4.31 -5.34 17.66
C GLU A 347 4.98 -6.22 16.59
N ALA A 348 6.25 -6.58 16.77
CA ALA A 348 7.08 -7.29 15.82
C ALA A 348 7.86 -8.44 16.48
N LEU A 349 8.46 -9.31 15.67
CA LEU A 349 9.58 -10.13 16.12
C LEU A 349 10.88 -9.34 15.97
N TYR A 350 11.66 -9.34 17.04
CA TYR A 350 12.95 -8.67 17.11
C TYR A 350 14.02 -9.77 17.16
N ILE A 351 14.81 -9.90 16.09
CA ILE A 351 15.79 -10.97 15.97
C ILE A 351 17.17 -10.32 15.92
N SER A 352 17.90 -10.44 17.02
CA SER A 352 19.27 -9.94 17.10
C SER A 352 20.24 -10.93 16.44
N ILE A 353 21.27 -10.43 15.77
CA ILE A 353 22.37 -11.27 15.26
C ILE A 353 23.04 -12.08 16.38
N LYS A 354 23.04 -11.55 17.60
CA LYS A 354 23.52 -12.24 18.81
C LYS A 354 22.74 -13.52 19.11
N GLN A 355 21.51 -13.65 18.61
CA GLN A 355 20.63 -14.80 18.79
C GLN A 355 20.49 -15.65 17.51
N ARG A 356 21.38 -15.51 16.51
CA ARG A 356 21.24 -16.16 15.19
C ARG A 356 21.05 -17.69 15.23
N LYS A 357 21.63 -18.38 16.21
CA LYS A 357 21.41 -19.84 16.42
C LYS A 357 20.00 -20.20 16.88
N SER A 358 19.21 -19.23 17.31
CA SER A 358 17.90 -19.41 17.94
C SER A 358 16.72 -18.95 17.08
N ILE A 359 16.94 -18.61 15.80
CA ILE A 359 15.92 -18.01 14.93
C ILE A 359 14.66 -18.90 14.88
N ARG A 360 14.81 -20.23 14.75
CA ARG A 360 13.66 -21.16 14.73
C ARG A 360 12.85 -21.10 16.02
N THR A 361 13.50 -21.03 17.18
CA THR A 361 12.82 -20.88 18.47
C THR A 361 12.11 -19.53 18.57
N ILE A 362 12.76 -18.45 18.13
CA ILE A 362 12.17 -17.10 18.14
C ILE A 362 10.94 -17.03 17.22
N LEU A 363 11.00 -17.62 16.02
CA LEU A 363 9.88 -17.67 15.10
C LEU A 363 8.67 -18.39 15.73
N LYS A 364 8.88 -19.50 16.44
CA LYS A 364 7.83 -20.25 17.15
C LYS A 364 7.17 -19.48 18.30
N ASN A 365 7.79 -18.41 18.81
CA ASN A 365 7.19 -17.54 19.83
C ASN A 365 6.10 -16.62 19.26
N TRP A 366 6.02 -16.46 17.94
CA TRP A 366 4.98 -15.64 17.34
C TRP A 366 3.59 -16.19 17.68
N ARG A 367 2.70 -15.32 18.15
CA ARG A 367 1.39 -15.72 18.67
C ARG A 367 0.47 -16.35 17.63
N TYR A 368 0.65 -16.01 16.35
CA TYR A 368 -0.13 -16.56 15.25
C TYR A 368 0.64 -17.66 14.53
N LYS A 369 0.06 -18.86 14.46
CA LYS A 369 0.77 -20.06 14.00
C LYS A 369 1.09 -20.07 12.49
N ASN A 370 0.31 -19.36 11.68
CA ASN A 370 0.37 -19.46 10.22
C ASN A 370 0.34 -18.07 9.57
N PRO A 371 1.36 -17.22 9.79
CA PRO A 371 1.52 -16.01 9.00
C PRO A 371 1.71 -16.37 7.52
N GLU A 372 1.11 -15.59 6.62
CA GLU A 372 1.22 -15.77 5.17
C GLU A 372 2.07 -14.68 4.53
N ILE A 373 2.33 -13.58 5.25
CA ILE A 373 3.25 -12.54 4.80
C ILE A 373 4.07 -11.94 5.94
N CYS A 374 5.36 -11.74 5.65
CA CYS A 374 6.29 -11.02 6.49
C CYS A 374 6.85 -9.82 5.72
N VAL A 375 7.03 -8.71 6.44
CA VAL A 375 7.90 -7.61 6.01
C VAL A 375 9.09 -7.59 6.97
N VAL A 376 10.29 -7.65 6.41
CA VAL A 376 11.54 -7.70 7.18
C VAL A 376 12.47 -6.56 6.77
N THR A 377 13.13 -5.96 7.76
CA THR A 377 14.15 -4.93 7.59
C THR A 377 15.31 -5.13 8.57
N ASP A 378 16.48 -4.58 8.26
CA ASP A 378 17.59 -4.40 9.23
C ASP A 378 17.77 -2.92 9.64
N GLY A 379 16.90 -2.04 9.15
CA GLY A 379 16.90 -0.61 9.40
C GLY A 379 18.11 0.14 8.85
N SER A 380 18.86 -0.42 7.90
CA SER A 380 20.09 0.19 7.39
C SER A 380 19.86 1.34 6.41
N ARG A 381 18.67 1.44 5.81
CA ARG A 381 18.30 2.53 4.90
C ARG A 381 16.81 2.82 4.98
N ILE A 382 16.34 3.35 6.11
CA ILE A 382 14.93 3.73 6.28
C ILE A 382 14.61 4.95 5.42
N LEU A 383 13.79 4.77 4.37
CA LEU A 383 13.38 5.85 3.46
C LEU A 383 14.59 6.69 2.98
N GLY A 384 14.48 8.02 3.08
CA GLY A 384 15.58 8.97 2.90
C GLY A 384 16.26 9.41 4.21
N LEU A 385 16.02 8.70 5.31
CA LEU A 385 16.49 9.05 6.67
C LEU A 385 17.81 8.34 7.06
N GLY A 386 18.21 7.32 6.30
CA GLY A 386 19.47 6.60 6.50
C GLY A 386 19.36 5.46 7.49
N ASP A 387 20.45 5.16 8.19
CA ASP A 387 20.53 4.07 9.16
C ASP A 387 19.82 4.45 10.46
N LEU A 388 18.74 3.73 10.79
CA LEU A 388 18.03 3.86 12.07
C LEU A 388 18.13 2.60 12.94
N GLY A 389 18.85 1.57 12.47
CA GLY A 389 19.01 0.31 13.19
C GLY A 389 17.68 -0.32 13.58
N PHE A 390 17.58 -0.73 14.84
CA PHE A 390 16.37 -1.30 15.42
C PHE A 390 15.12 -0.43 15.24
N ASN A 391 15.28 0.90 15.30
CA ASN A 391 14.13 1.82 15.21
C ASN A 391 13.42 1.77 13.85
N GLY A 392 14.07 1.19 12.82
CA GLY A 392 13.47 0.94 11.52
C GLY A 392 12.27 -0.01 11.51
N VAL A 393 12.03 -0.75 12.60
CA VAL A 393 10.91 -1.70 12.73
C VAL A 393 9.53 -1.08 12.55
N GLY A 394 9.39 0.25 12.68
CA GLY A 394 8.15 0.97 12.36
C GLY A 394 7.70 0.74 10.92
N ILE A 395 8.63 0.56 9.97
CA ILE A 395 8.31 0.35 8.56
C ILE A 395 7.59 -0.99 8.31
N PRO A 396 8.12 -2.17 8.74
CA PRO A 396 7.37 -3.42 8.70
C PRO A 396 5.96 -3.34 9.31
N ILE A 397 5.83 -2.66 10.46
CA ILE A 397 4.53 -2.51 11.16
C ILE A 397 3.55 -1.72 10.29
N GLY A 398 3.99 -0.60 9.71
CA GLY A 398 3.18 0.24 8.83
C GLY A 398 2.79 -0.47 7.52
N LYS A 399 3.75 -1.10 6.84
CA LYS A 399 3.51 -1.86 5.59
C LYS A 399 2.49 -2.98 5.79
N LEU A 400 2.58 -3.73 6.88
CA LEU A 400 1.62 -4.81 7.17
C LEU A 400 0.23 -4.30 7.57
N ALA A 401 0.15 -3.12 8.20
CA ALA A 401 -1.13 -2.44 8.37
C ALA A 401 -1.77 -2.09 7.01
N LEU A 402 -0.97 -1.66 6.04
CA LEU A 402 -1.43 -1.38 4.67
C LEU A 402 -1.76 -2.64 3.88
N TYR A 403 -1.06 -3.76 4.06
CA TYR A 403 -1.48 -5.04 3.50
C TYR A 403 -2.90 -5.43 3.91
N THR A 404 -3.24 -5.19 5.18
CA THR A 404 -4.58 -5.45 5.69
C THR A 404 -5.58 -4.42 5.13
N ALA A 405 -5.28 -3.13 5.25
CA ALA A 405 -6.23 -2.08 4.86
C ALA A 405 -6.46 -2.02 3.33
N ALA A 406 -5.40 -2.12 2.54
CA ALA A 406 -5.44 -2.03 1.07
C ALA A 406 -5.72 -3.38 0.40
N ALA A 407 -5.17 -4.50 0.84
CA ALA A 407 -5.43 -5.79 0.18
C ALA A 407 -6.39 -6.71 0.95
N GLY A 408 -6.61 -6.46 2.24
CA GLY A 408 -7.43 -7.34 3.08
C GLY A 408 -6.76 -8.67 3.38
N ILE A 409 -5.43 -8.70 3.46
CA ILE A 409 -4.75 -9.81 4.15
C ILE A 409 -5.16 -9.74 5.63
N HIS A 410 -5.61 -10.84 6.20
CA HIS A 410 -6.08 -10.86 7.59
C HIS A 410 -4.95 -10.50 8.57
N PRO A 411 -5.18 -9.70 9.64
CA PRO A 411 -4.11 -9.26 10.55
C PRO A 411 -3.29 -10.41 11.16
N GLU A 412 -3.93 -11.53 11.51
CA GLU A 412 -3.25 -12.74 12.03
C GLU A 412 -2.26 -13.36 11.03
N LYS A 413 -2.40 -13.02 9.75
CA LYS A 413 -1.57 -13.54 8.66
C LYS A 413 -0.34 -12.67 8.40
N THR A 414 -0.15 -11.63 9.20
CA THR A 414 0.96 -10.69 9.07
C THR A 414 2.02 -10.91 10.16
N LEU A 415 3.29 -10.74 9.81
CA LEU A 415 4.41 -10.85 10.74
C LEU A 415 5.49 -9.78 10.44
N PRO A 416 5.58 -8.68 11.21
CA PRO A 416 6.67 -7.72 11.07
C PRO A 416 7.92 -8.23 11.77
N ILE A 417 9.07 -8.08 11.12
CA ILE A 417 10.37 -8.53 11.64
C ILE A 417 11.42 -7.43 11.50
N VAL A 418 12.25 -7.26 12.53
CA VAL A 418 13.52 -6.53 12.42
C VAL A 418 14.69 -7.45 12.73
N LEU A 419 15.69 -7.43 11.84
CA LEU A 419 16.97 -8.12 12.01
C LEU A 419 18.00 -7.13 12.56
N ASP A 420 18.22 -7.16 13.86
CA ASP A 420 19.13 -6.22 14.53
C ASP A 420 20.59 -6.68 14.40
N CYS A 421 21.29 -6.04 13.48
CA CYS A 421 22.71 -6.25 13.19
C CYS A 421 23.62 -5.18 13.83
N GLY A 422 23.08 -4.33 14.72
CA GLY A 422 23.71 -3.08 15.16
C GLY A 422 23.34 -1.88 14.26
N THR A 423 23.92 -0.72 14.53
CA THR A 423 23.67 0.52 13.75
C THR A 423 24.93 1.37 13.60
N ALA A 424 25.07 2.04 12.46
CA ALA A 424 26.11 3.04 12.25
C ALA A 424 25.73 4.42 12.84
N ASN A 425 24.47 4.61 13.25
CA ASN A 425 23.94 5.89 13.72
C ASN A 425 24.45 6.24 15.13
N GLU A 426 25.33 7.24 15.22
CA GLU A 426 25.93 7.68 16.49
C GLU A 426 24.90 8.24 17.49
N SER A 427 23.85 8.89 17.02
CA SER A 427 22.79 9.41 17.89
C SER A 427 22.05 8.27 18.57
N ASN A 428 21.70 7.21 17.84
CA ASN A 428 21.07 6.03 18.41
C ASN A 428 22.00 5.28 19.38
N LEU A 429 23.30 5.17 19.04
CA LEU A 429 24.27 4.52 19.93
C LEU A 429 24.37 5.22 21.28
N LYS A 430 24.31 6.56 21.29
CA LYS A 430 24.42 7.41 22.50
C LYS A 430 23.09 7.62 23.22
N ASP A 431 21.96 7.39 22.55
CA ASP A 431 20.63 7.60 23.13
C ASP A 431 20.34 6.52 24.19
N PRO A 432 20.25 6.84 25.50
CA PRO A 432 20.02 5.86 26.55
C PRO A 432 18.70 5.07 26.42
N LEU A 433 17.74 5.55 25.62
CA LEU A 433 16.47 4.87 25.37
C LEU A 433 16.53 3.90 24.18
N TYR A 434 17.58 3.95 23.34
CA TYR A 434 17.71 3.08 22.19
C TYR A 434 17.59 1.59 22.56
N LEU A 435 16.66 0.90 21.89
CA LEU A 435 16.27 -0.49 22.17
C LEU A 435 17.06 -1.53 21.36
N GLY A 436 17.83 -1.09 20.35
CA GLY A 436 18.68 -1.98 19.56
C GLY A 436 20.04 -2.24 20.18
N LEU A 437 20.82 -3.10 19.53
CA LEU A 437 22.20 -3.36 19.92
C LEU A 437 23.05 -2.08 19.83
N ARG A 438 23.68 -1.70 20.94
CA ARG A 438 24.59 -0.54 21.05
C ARG A 438 25.99 -0.85 20.51
N GLN A 439 26.03 -1.34 19.28
CA GLN A 439 27.26 -1.62 18.56
C GLN A 439 27.15 -1.17 17.11
N LYS A 440 28.30 -0.97 16.48
CA LYS A 440 28.37 -0.81 15.03
C LYS A 440 27.85 -2.06 14.32
N ARG A 441 27.36 -1.85 13.10
CA ARG A 441 26.94 -2.96 12.24
C ARG A 441 28.07 -3.96 12.08
N VAL A 442 27.74 -5.23 12.23
CA VAL A 442 28.64 -6.36 11.94
C VAL A 442 29.09 -6.35 10.47
N SER A 443 30.07 -7.16 10.11
CA SER A 443 30.59 -7.18 8.74
C SER A 443 29.52 -7.59 7.72
N VAL A 444 29.68 -7.20 6.46
CA VAL A 444 28.74 -7.56 5.38
C VAL A 444 28.63 -9.09 5.22
N ALA A 445 29.74 -9.82 5.40
CA ALA A 445 29.75 -11.27 5.35
C ALA A 445 28.91 -11.88 6.48
N GLU A 446 29.06 -11.40 7.72
CA GLU A 446 28.26 -11.88 8.86
C GLU A 446 26.77 -11.54 8.70
N GLN A 447 26.44 -10.36 8.17
CA GLN A 447 25.05 -10.00 7.85
C GLN A 447 24.46 -10.94 6.79
N GLN A 448 25.23 -11.30 5.77
CA GLN A 448 24.80 -12.20 4.71
C GLN A 448 24.54 -13.62 5.24
N GLU A 449 25.44 -14.17 6.07
CA GLU A 449 25.23 -15.48 6.69
C GLU A 449 24.03 -15.48 7.64
N PHE A 450 23.86 -14.40 8.41
CA PHE A 450 22.70 -14.26 9.29
C PHE A 450 21.39 -14.21 8.49
N MET A 451 21.38 -13.52 7.36
CA MET A 451 20.24 -13.50 6.44
C MET A 451 19.98 -14.88 5.82
N ASP A 452 21.03 -15.64 5.48
CA ASP A 452 20.89 -17.02 5.00
C ASP A 452 20.22 -17.88 6.07
N GLU A 453 20.71 -17.86 7.31
CA GLU A 453 20.12 -18.59 8.43
C GLU A 453 18.65 -18.21 8.67
N PHE A 454 18.33 -16.91 8.57
CA PHE A 454 16.97 -16.40 8.68
C PHE A 454 16.07 -16.95 7.57
N MET A 455 16.48 -16.87 6.30
CA MET A 455 15.66 -17.32 5.17
C MET A 455 15.39 -18.84 5.23
N HIS A 456 16.40 -19.64 5.61
CA HIS A 456 16.22 -21.07 5.84
C HIS A 456 15.25 -21.33 7.01
N ALA A 457 15.45 -20.67 8.15
CA ALA A 457 14.59 -20.86 9.32
C ALA A 457 13.13 -20.45 9.07
N VAL A 458 12.92 -19.35 8.34
CA VAL A 458 11.57 -18.91 7.94
C VAL A 458 10.90 -19.94 7.05
N THR A 459 11.61 -20.51 6.08
CA THR A 459 11.06 -21.50 5.16
C THR A 459 10.73 -22.81 5.88
N ASP A 460 11.54 -23.22 6.85
CA ASP A 460 11.30 -24.41 7.67
C ASP A 460 10.06 -24.26 8.55
N ILE A 461 9.90 -23.09 9.19
CA ILE A 461 8.83 -22.85 10.17
C ILE A 461 7.52 -22.41 9.50
N TYR A 462 7.61 -21.60 8.45
CA TYR A 462 6.49 -20.98 7.74
C TYR A 462 6.62 -21.14 6.21
N PRO A 463 6.52 -22.37 5.66
CA PRO A 463 6.79 -22.65 4.25
C PRO A 463 5.86 -21.92 3.26
N GLU A 464 4.70 -21.48 3.71
CA GLU A 464 3.72 -20.74 2.91
C GLU A 464 3.87 -19.21 2.98
N MET A 465 4.75 -18.70 3.84
CA MET A 465 4.88 -17.28 4.05
C MET A 465 5.69 -16.60 2.94
N VAL A 466 5.14 -15.51 2.41
CA VAL A 466 5.86 -14.61 1.50
C VAL A 466 6.71 -13.63 2.32
N VAL A 467 7.98 -13.46 1.95
CA VAL A 467 8.93 -12.55 2.61
C VAL A 467 9.16 -11.31 1.75
N GLN A 468 8.73 -10.15 2.22
CA GLN A 468 9.06 -8.86 1.63
C GLN A 468 10.27 -8.26 2.32
N PHE A 469 11.33 -8.00 1.55
CA PHE A 469 12.48 -7.22 2.00
C PHE A 469 12.18 -5.73 1.89
N GLU A 470 12.55 -4.96 2.93
CA GLU A 470 12.26 -3.54 3.03
C GLU A 470 13.41 -2.75 3.66
N ASP A 471 13.73 -1.59 3.09
CA ASP A 471 14.63 -0.57 3.64
C ASP A 471 16.02 -1.10 4.05
N PHE A 472 16.54 -2.04 3.24
CA PHE A 472 17.94 -2.46 3.31
C PHE A 472 18.83 -1.46 2.54
N GLU A 473 20.07 -1.31 2.98
CA GLU A 473 21.12 -0.65 2.20
C GLU A 473 21.16 -1.26 0.79
N SER A 474 21.41 -0.39 -0.20
CA SER A 474 21.14 -0.66 -1.60
C SER A 474 21.90 -1.86 -2.18
N GLU A 475 23.19 -2.00 -1.91
CA GLU A 475 23.96 -3.13 -2.43
C GLU A 475 23.50 -4.45 -1.78
N LYS A 476 23.23 -4.42 -0.46
CA LYS A 476 22.64 -5.58 0.25
C LYS A 476 21.27 -5.96 -0.33
N ALA A 477 20.39 -4.99 -0.58
CA ALA A 477 19.05 -5.24 -1.10
C ALA A 477 19.07 -5.99 -2.44
N PHE A 478 19.94 -5.58 -3.38
CA PHE A 478 20.12 -6.30 -4.64
C PHE A 478 20.70 -7.69 -4.43
N ASN A 479 21.75 -7.82 -3.62
CA ASN A 479 22.39 -9.11 -3.36
C ASN A 479 21.40 -10.12 -2.74
N TYR A 480 20.59 -9.69 -1.77
CA TYR A 480 19.55 -10.53 -1.18
C TYR A 480 18.47 -10.91 -2.19
N LEU A 481 17.98 -9.94 -2.98
CA LEU A 481 16.98 -10.25 -3.99
C LEU A 481 17.51 -11.29 -5.00
N ASP A 482 18.69 -11.06 -5.57
CA ASP A 482 19.29 -11.94 -6.58
C ASP A 482 19.58 -13.34 -6.02
N ARG A 483 20.01 -13.44 -4.75
CA ARG A 483 20.30 -14.71 -4.09
C ARG A 483 19.04 -15.53 -3.80
N TYR A 484 17.97 -14.90 -3.30
CA TYR A 484 16.82 -15.64 -2.76
C TYR A 484 15.65 -15.81 -3.73
N ARG A 485 15.46 -14.91 -4.69
CA ARG A 485 14.26 -14.85 -5.57
C ARG A 485 13.92 -16.13 -6.34
N ASN A 486 14.89 -17.00 -6.60
CA ASN A 486 14.69 -18.22 -7.37
C ASN A 486 14.34 -19.45 -6.50
N GLY A 487 14.70 -19.41 -5.20
CA GLY A 487 14.49 -20.52 -4.27
C GLY A 487 13.48 -20.23 -3.16
N TYR A 488 13.13 -18.97 -2.95
CA TYR A 488 12.28 -18.52 -1.85
C TYR A 488 11.08 -17.72 -2.34
N LYS A 489 10.00 -17.71 -1.55
CA LYS A 489 8.81 -16.89 -1.75
C LYS A 489 9.10 -15.45 -1.31
N CYS A 490 9.95 -14.72 -2.03
CA CYS A 490 10.35 -13.38 -1.63
C CYS A 490 10.33 -12.35 -2.76
N PHE A 491 10.24 -11.09 -2.38
CA PHE A 491 10.43 -9.94 -3.27
C PHE A 491 10.93 -8.74 -2.44
N ASN A 492 11.42 -7.70 -3.10
CA ASN A 492 11.85 -6.46 -2.45
C ASN A 492 11.00 -5.28 -2.94
N ASP A 493 10.36 -4.55 -2.04
CA ASP A 493 9.47 -3.44 -2.43
C ASP A 493 10.24 -2.23 -2.95
N ASP A 494 11.40 -1.90 -2.38
CA ASP A 494 12.22 -0.76 -2.82
C ASP A 494 12.74 -0.91 -4.25
N ILE A 495 12.98 -2.15 -4.68
CA ILE A 495 13.46 -2.48 -6.03
C ILE A 495 12.27 -2.78 -6.95
N GLN A 496 11.50 -3.82 -6.64
CA GLN A 496 10.46 -4.35 -7.53
C GLN A 496 9.15 -3.58 -7.38
N GLY A 497 8.76 -3.21 -6.16
CA GLY A 497 7.56 -2.40 -5.91
C GLY A 497 7.68 -0.99 -6.45
N THR A 498 8.79 -0.30 -6.18
CA THR A 498 9.09 1.02 -6.74
C THR A 498 9.16 0.97 -8.27
N GLY A 499 9.83 -0.05 -8.83
CA GLY A 499 9.83 -0.28 -10.27
C GLY A 499 8.42 -0.46 -10.84
N ALA A 500 7.58 -1.25 -10.18
CA ALA A 500 6.22 -1.53 -10.62
C ALA A 500 5.31 -0.30 -10.55
N VAL A 501 5.34 0.47 -9.46
CA VAL A 501 4.49 1.67 -9.36
C VAL A 501 4.91 2.72 -10.40
N VAL A 502 6.20 2.97 -10.56
CA VAL A 502 6.69 3.95 -11.55
C VAL A 502 6.37 3.50 -12.97
N LEU A 503 6.51 2.20 -13.26
CA LEU A 503 6.08 1.65 -14.55
C LEU A 503 4.56 1.84 -14.75
N GLY A 504 3.73 1.55 -13.74
CA GLY A 504 2.28 1.74 -13.81
C GLY A 504 1.89 3.18 -14.18
N GLY A 505 2.50 4.16 -13.50
CA GLY A 505 2.30 5.58 -13.85
C GLY A 505 2.87 5.93 -15.22
N TYR A 506 4.04 5.40 -15.58
CA TYR A 506 4.66 5.66 -16.88
C TYR A 506 3.78 5.16 -18.04
N ILE A 507 3.14 3.99 -17.90
CA ILE A 507 2.19 3.46 -18.90
C ILE A 507 1.05 4.46 -19.12
N GLY A 508 0.43 4.95 -18.04
CA GLY A 508 -0.61 5.97 -18.11
C GLY A 508 -0.10 7.28 -18.71
N ALA A 509 1.09 7.72 -18.32
CA ALA A 509 1.69 8.96 -18.78
C ALA A 509 2.04 8.93 -20.28
N VAL A 510 2.56 7.83 -20.80
CA VAL A 510 2.81 7.65 -22.24
C VAL A 510 1.52 7.77 -23.05
N ASN A 511 0.42 7.19 -22.56
CA ASN A 511 -0.88 7.30 -23.23
C ASN A 511 -1.42 8.73 -23.24
N LEU A 512 -1.14 9.51 -22.18
CA LEU A 512 -1.57 10.90 -22.06
C LEU A 512 -0.61 11.90 -22.74
N SER A 513 0.64 11.52 -23.00
CA SER A 513 1.67 12.48 -23.42
C SER A 513 1.55 12.91 -24.87
N GLY A 514 0.83 12.15 -25.71
CA GLY A 514 0.78 12.37 -27.16
C GLY A 514 2.11 12.12 -27.88
N VAL A 515 3.16 11.70 -27.16
CA VAL A 515 4.45 11.33 -27.74
C VAL A 515 4.42 9.83 -28.07
N PRO A 516 4.62 9.42 -29.33
CA PRO A 516 4.65 8.01 -29.70
C PRO A 516 5.66 7.25 -28.84
N ILE A 517 5.31 6.01 -28.45
CA ILE A 517 6.18 5.20 -27.58
C ILE A 517 7.60 5.03 -28.16
N GLU A 518 7.72 4.97 -29.48
CA GLU A 518 9.00 4.83 -30.19
C GLU A 518 9.80 6.13 -30.25
N GLU A 519 9.21 7.27 -29.91
CA GLU A 519 9.88 8.56 -29.82
C GLU A 519 10.22 8.94 -28.37
N GLN A 520 9.80 8.12 -27.40
CA GLN A 520 10.08 8.40 -25.99
C GLN A 520 11.59 8.40 -25.71
N ARG A 521 12.04 9.40 -24.95
CA ARG A 521 13.43 9.54 -24.49
C ARG A 521 13.41 9.92 -23.03
N LEU A 522 13.98 9.08 -22.18
CA LEU A 522 13.87 9.17 -20.73
C LEU A 522 15.20 9.59 -20.12
N VAL A 523 15.20 10.71 -19.43
CA VAL A 523 16.32 11.15 -18.59
C VAL A 523 16.01 10.82 -17.14
N PHE A 524 16.93 10.13 -16.48
CA PHE A 524 16.88 9.77 -15.08
C PHE A 524 17.93 10.58 -14.31
N MET A 525 17.48 11.50 -13.47
CA MET A 525 18.35 12.22 -12.55
C MET A 525 18.45 11.40 -11.26
N GLY A 526 19.63 10.79 -11.06
CA GLY A 526 19.88 9.80 -10.02
C GLY A 526 20.18 8.41 -10.60
N ALA A 527 21.47 8.05 -10.67
CA ALA A 527 21.93 6.74 -11.14
C ALA A 527 22.28 5.76 -9.98
N GLY A 528 21.59 5.89 -8.85
CA GLY A 528 21.69 4.95 -7.72
C GLY A 528 20.84 3.69 -7.95
N SER A 529 20.70 2.89 -6.89
CA SER A 529 19.91 1.65 -6.88
C SER A 529 18.47 1.83 -7.37
N ALA A 530 17.74 2.79 -6.78
CA ALA A 530 16.37 3.09 -7.17
C ALA A 530 16.28 3.53 -8.64
N GLY A 531 17.16 4.45 -9.08
CA GLY A 531 17.23 4.91 -10.46
C GLY A 531 17.45 3.79 -11.47
N VAL A 532 18.46 2.97 -11.23
CA VAL A 532 18.79 1.82 -12.09
C VAL A 532 17.69 0.75 -12.05
N GLY A 533 17.15 0.45 -10.87
CA GLY A 533 16.08 -0.54 -10.69
C GLY A 533 14.81 -0.16 -11.46
N VAL A 534 14.36 1.08 -11.30
CA VAL A 534 13.22 1.62 -12.05
C VAL A 534 13.49 1.61 -13.55
N ALA A 535 14.66 2.08 -13.99
CA ALA A 535 15.02 2.08 -15.41
C ALA A 535 15.02 0.65 -16.01
N LYS A 536 15.52 -0.36 -15.27
CA LYS A 536 15.46 -1.77 -15.71
C LYS A 536 14.03 -2.26 -15.86
N GLN A 537 13.13 -1.89 -14.95
CA GLN A 537 11.72 -2.25 -15.06
C GLN A 537 11.06 -1.61 -16.30
N LEU A 538 11.40 -0.37 -16.62
CA LEU A 538 10.91 0.28 -17.84
C LEU A 538 11.54 -0.30 -19.12
N VAL A 539 12.77 -0.83 -19.08
CA VAL A 539 13.31 -1.62 -20.21
C VAL A 539 12.43 -2.84 -20.50
N GLU A 540 11.93 -3.52 -19.46
CA GLU A 540 11.00 -4.66 -19.64
C GLU A 540 9.72 -4.25 -20.39
N TYR A 541 9.22 -3.04 -20.15
CA TYR A 541 8.04 -2.49 -20.82
C TYR A 541 8.20 -2.36 -22.34
N TYR A 542 9.38 -1.90 -22.78
CA TYR A 542 9.72 -1.80 -24.20
C TYR A 542 9.98 -3.17 -24.83
N THR A 543 10.71 -4.05 -24.12
CA THR A 543 11.05 -5.38 -24.66
C THR A 543 9.81 -6.27 -24.84
N LYS A 544 8.84 -6.22 -23.91
CA LYS A 544 7.54 -6.90 -24.08
C LYS A 544 6.69 -6.35 -25.24
N ARG A 545 7.05 -5.19 -25.80
CA ARG A 545 6.43 -4.61 -27.00
C ARG A 545 7.23 -4.86 -28.28
N GLY A 546 8.27 -5.69 -28.20
CA GLY A 546 9.02 -6.18 -29.36
C GLY A 546 10.35 -5.47 -29.62
N LEU A 547 10.76 -4.53 -28.77
CA LEU A 547 12.11 -3.95 -28.86
C LEU A 547 13.14 -4.97 -28.38
N SER A 548 14.32 -4.98 -29.00
CA SER A 548 15.48 -5.67 -28.42
C SER A 548 15.88 -4.99 -27.11
N GLU A 549 16.55 -5.71 -26.22
CA GLU A 549 17.04 -5.15 -24.96
C GLU A 549 17.93 -3.92 -25.21
N GLN A 550 18.81 -3.96 -26.22
CA GLN A 550 19.66 -2.83 -26.55
C GLN A 550 18.85 -1.63 -27.07
N ALA A 551 17.88 -1.84 -27.97
CA ALA A 551 17.02 -0.76 -28.46
C ALA A 551 16.15 -0.16 -27.35
N ALA A 552 15.71 -0.97 -26.39
CA ALA A 552 15.02 -0.50 -25.20
C ALA A 552 15.97 0.34 -24.32
N LYS A 553 17.18 -0.14 -24.02
CA LYS A 553 18.20 0.59 -23.26
C LYS A 553 18.56 1.92 -23.91
N ASP A 554 18.49 2.01 -25.24
CA ASP A 554 18.76 3.23 -25.99
C ASP A 554 17.71 4.34 -25.79
N LYS A 555 16.63 4.07 -25.07
CA LYS A 555 15.65 5.06 -24.61
C LYS A 555 16.07 5.76 -23.31
N PHE A 556 17.13 5.34 -22.63
CA PHE A 556 17.46 5.75 -21.26
C PHE A 556 18.80 6.47 -21.16
N TRP A 557 18.81 7.61 -20.47
CA TRP A 557 19.99 8.39 -20.11
C TRP A 557 20.00 8.65 -18.61
N LEU A 558 20.97 8.07 -17.89
CA LEU A 558 21.10 8.24 -16.44
C LEU A 558 22.15 9.30 -16.12
N VAL A 559 21.85 10.16 -15.15
CA VAL A 559 22.69 11.26 -14.71
C VAL A 559 23.02 11.05 -13.22
N ASP A 560 24.29 11.17 -12.85
CA ASP A 560 24.73 11.18 -11.45
C ASP A 560 25.44 12.49 -11.09
N THR A 561 26.05 12.55 -9.92
CA THR A 561 26.75 13.74 -9.42
C THR A 561 27.91 14.22 -10.31
N LYS A 562 28.34 13.42 -11.29
CA LYS A 562 29.39 13.77 -12.26
C LYS A 562 28.85 14.04 -13.67
N GLY A 563 27.53 14.06 -13.85
CA GLY A 563 26.88 14.25 -15.15
C GLY A 563 26.37 12.94 -15.76
N LEU A 564 26.20 12.94 -17.09
CA LEU A 564 25.71 11.78 -17.84
C LEU A 564 26.61 10.55 -17.62
N VAL A 565 26.00 9.39 -17.40
CA VAL A 565 26.73 8.12 -17.27
C VAL A 565 27.10 7.60 -18.66
N THR A 566 28.38 7.68 -19.01
CA THR A 566 28.97 7.22 -20.28
C THR A 566 30.10 6.21 -20.01
N LYS A 567 30.39 5.32 -20.95
CA LYS A 567 31.48 4.33 -20.80
C LYS A 567 32.88 4.97 -20.82
N ASP A 568 33.02 6.10 -21.52
CA ASP A 568 34.27 6.84 -21.71
C ASP A 568 34.46 8.00 -20.72
N ARG A 569 33.61 8.10 -19.67
CA ARG A 569 33.64 9.18 -18.67
C ARG A 569 34.97 9.30 -17.91
N GLY A 570 35.80 8.26 -17.96
CA GLY A 570 37.14 8.23 -17.37
C GLY A 570 37.18 7.89 -15.88
N ASP A 571 36.04 7.73 -15.20
CA ASP A 571 35.97 7.27 -13.82
C ASP A 571 35.57 5.79 -13.69
N LYS A 572 35.90 5.17 -12.56
CA LYS A 572 35.47 3.79 -12.26
C LYS A 572 33.98 3.78 -11.92
N LEU A 573 33.13 3.50 -12.92
CA LEU A 573 31.69 3.32 -12.72
C LEU A 573 31.41 2.16 -11.77
N ALA A 574 30.48 2.38 -10.83
CA ALA A 574 29.90 1.31 -10.03
C ALA A 574 29.20 0.29 -10.95
N GLU A 575 29.21 -0.99 -10.56
CA GLU A 575 28.74 -2.10 -11.42
C GLU A 575 27.30 -1.89 -11.92
N HIS A 576 26.40 -1.46 -11.03
CA HIS A 576 25.00 -1.21 -11.37
C HIS A 576 24.80 -0.11 -12.44
N LYS A 577 25.74 0.84 -12.58
CA LYS A 577 25.65 1.94 -13.57
C LYS A 577 26.05 1.49 -14.98
N LYS A 578 26.90 0.46 -15.09
CA LYS A 578 27.47 0.01 -16.37
C LYS A 578 26.40 -0.44 -17.36
N TYR A 579 25.29 -1.00 -16.86
CA TYR A 579 24.19 -1.48 -17.70
C TYR A 579 23.59 -0.36 -18.57
N PHE A 580 23.48 0.87 -18.04
CA PHE A 580 22.92 2.04 -18.75
C PHE A 580 23.97 3.03 -19.25
N ALA A 581 25.26 2.70 -19.15
CA ALA A 581 26.33 3.59 -19.58
C ALA A 581 26.28 3.80 -21.11
N ARG A 582 26.13 5.08 -21.50
CA ARG A 582 26.03 5.51 -22.90
C ARG A 582 27.38 5.42 -23.63
N THR A 583 27.30 5.25 -24.95
CA THR A 583 28.46 5.25 -25.86
C THR A 583 28.26 6.20 -27.05
N ASP A 584 27.11 6.85 -27.14
CA ASP A 584 26.71 7.73 -28.23
C ASP A 584 27.12 9.19 -28.02
N ASN A 585 27.91 9.47 -26.97
CA ASN A 585 28.31 10.80 -26.56
C ASN A 585 29.44 11.42 -27.41
N ASN A 586 30.01 10.68 -28.37
CA ASN A 586 31.04 11.16 -29.31
C ASN A 586 32.24 11.85 -28.64
N GLY A 587 32.67 11.37 -27.47
CA GLY A 587 33.77 11.95 -26.69
C GLY A 587 33.41 13.22 -25.91
N HIS A 588 32.20 13.75 -26.04
CA HIS A 588 31.72 14.88 -25.26
C HIS A 588 31.10 14.40 -23.93
N GLN A 589 31.43 15.06 -22.82
CA GLN A 589 30.91 14.73 -21.49
C GLN A 589 29.94 15.82 -21.04
N PHE A 590 28.69 15.45 -20.78
CA PHE A 590 27.64 16.36 -20.34
C PHE A 590 27.60 16.37 -18.81
N ARG A 591 27.92 17.51 -18.20
CA ARG A 591 28.13 17.64 -16.75
C ARG A 591 26.90 18.14 -16.01
N THR A 592 26.07 18.94 -16.67
CA THR A 592 24.85 19.53 -16.07
C THR A 592 23.59 18.85 -16.61
N LEU A 593 22.48 18.95 -15.88
CA LEU A 593 21.21 18.38 -16.33
C LEU A 593 20.67 19.14 -17.54
N GLU A 594 20.89 20.44 -17.62
CA GLU A 594 20.55 21.28 -18.77
C GLU A 594 21.27 20.84 -20.04
N GLU A 595 22.59 20.62 -19.98
CA GLU A 595 23.38 20.07 -21.10
C GLU A 595 22.83 18.71 -21.57
N VAL A 596 22.45 17.85 -20.62
CA VAL A 596 21.84 16.55 -20.94
C VAL A 596 20.48 16.73 -21.60
N ILE A 597 19.63 17.65 -21.13
CA ILE A 597 18.32 17.89 -21.74
C ILE A 597 18.47 18.46 -23.15
N GLU A 598 19.42 19.35 -23.38
CA GLU A 598 19.68 19.90 -24.72
C GLU A 598 20.14 18.82 -25.71
N TYR A 599 21.06 17.94 -25.27
CA TYR A 599 21.55 16.81 -26.05
C TYR A 599 20.48 15.73 -26.28
N VAL A 600 19.77 15.35 -25.21
CA VAL A 600 18.82 14.24 -25.20
C VAL A 600 17.42 14.65 -25.64
N LYS A 601 17.06 15.93 -25.67
CA LYS A 601 15.69 16.39 -25.98
C LYS A 601 14.61 15.46 -25.41
N PRO A 602 14.61 15.20 -24.09
CA PRO A 602 13.81 14.15 -23.49
C PRO A 602 12.31 14.43 -23.60
N SER A 603 11.52 13.35 -23.59
CA SER A 603 10.07 13.39 -23.38
C SER A 603 9.67 13.16 -21.93
N ALA A 604 10.54 12.51 -21.15
CA ALA A 604 10.33 12.22 -19.75
C ALA A 604 11.58 12.55 -18.92
N LEU A 605 11.35 13.17 -17.76
CA LEU A 605 12.37 13.42 -16.75
C LEU A 605 11.94 12.80 -15.41
N VAL A 606 12.75 11.87 -14.91
CA VAL A 606 12.47 11.11 -13.68
C VAL A 606 13.54 11.43 -12.64
N GLY A 607 13.13 11.87 -11.45
CA GLY A 607 14.00 12.27 -10.35
C GLY A 607 13.99 11.24 -9.22
N LEU A 608 15.17 10.72 -8.89
CA LEU A 608 15.42 9.71 -7.85
C LEU A 608 16.72 10.06 -7.08
N THR A 609 16.88 11.33 -6.70
CA THR A 609 18.13 11.87 -6.13
C THR A 609 18.15 12.14 -4.63
N ALA A 610 16.98 12.21 -3.99
CA ALA A 610 16.79 12.79 -2.66
C ALA A 610 17.41 14.19 -2.48
N THR A 611 17.43 15.00 -3.56
CA THR A 611 17.98 16.35 -3.57
C THR A 611 16.91 17.36 -4.01
N PHE A 612 16.45 18.18 -3.06
CA PHE A 612 15.42 19.18 -3.35
C PHE A 612 15.93 20.27 -4.29
N GLY A 613 15.08 20.68 -5.24
CA GLY A 613 15.34 21.81 -6.12
C GLY A 613 16.28 21.52 -7.30
N VAL A 614 16.63 20.25 -7.53
CA VAL A 614 17.47 19.86 -8.69
C VAL A 614 16.71 20.02 -10.02
N PHE A 615 15.37 19.96 -10.01
CA PHE A 615 14.55 20.33 -11.15
C PHE A 615 14.22 21.81 -11.05
N THR A 616 15.14 22.64 -11.51
CA THR A 616 15.00 24.10 -11.56
C THR A 616 13.99 24.52 -12.65
N GLU A 617 13.59 25.80 -12.63
CA GLU A 617 12.72 26.37 -13.67
C GLU A 617 13.34 26.21 -15.07
N SER A 618 14.65 26.46 -15.22
CA SER A 618 15.36 26.30 -16.49
C SER A 618 15.28 24.86 -17.00
N VAL A 619 15.51 23.88 -16.13
CA VAL A 619 15.43 22.45 -16.44
C VAL A 619 14.02 22.06 -16.90
N VAL A 620 12.99 22.45 -16.15
CA VAL A 620 11.60 22.06 -16.45
C VAL A 620 11.10 22.75 -17.74
N ARG A 621 11.47 24.01 -17.96
CA ARG A 621 11.16 24.72 -19.21
C ARG A 621 11.91 24.12 -20.41
N ALA A 622 13.15 23.68 -20.23
CA ALA A 622 13.90 23.02 -21.29
C ALA A 622 13.30 21.64 -21.66
N LEU A 623 12.81 20.88 -20.67
CA LEU A 623 12.03 19.67 -20.90
C LEU A 623 10.76 19.98 -21.72
N LYS A 624 9.99 20.99 -21.30
CA LYS A 624 8.79 21.42 -22.04
C LYS A 624 9.13 21.80 -23.49
N ALA A 625 10.13 22.64 -23.70
CA ALA A 625 10.55 23.07 -25.02
C ALA A 625 10.97 21.89 -25.92
N SER A 626 11.66 20.89 -25.35
CA SER A 626 12.02 19.66 -26.06
C SER A 626 10.80 18.87 -26.55
N VAL A 627 9.74 18.82 -25.73
CA VAL A 627 8.51 18.09 -26.06
C VAL A 627 7.63 18.85 -27.04
N ASP A 628 7.48 20.16 -26.86
CA ASP A 628 6.72 21.03 -27.77
C ASP A 628 7.32 21.03 -29.18
N ALA A 629 8.65 21.02 -29.28
CA ALA A 629 9.37 20.92 -30.56
C ALA A 629 9.08 19.62 -31.32
N GLY A 630 8.61 18.58 -30.62
CA GLY A 630 8.22 17.31 -31.23
C GLY A 630 6.84 17.32 -31.90
N GLY A 631 5.98 18.30 -31.61
CA GLY A 631 4.65 18.42 -32.22
C GLY A 631 3.57 18.96 -31.30
N LEU A 632 2.48 19.44 -31.91
CA LEU A 632 1.34 20.03 -31.21
C LEU A 632 0.62 19.03 -30.30
N GLY A 633 0.23 19.48 -29.11
CA GLY A 633 -0.53 18.68 -28.14
C GLY A 633 0.29 17.65 -27.36
N ARG A 634 1.60 17.59 -27.57
CA ARG A 634 2.51 16.76 -26.77
C ARG A 634 2.69 17.36 -25.37
N ARG A 635 2.86 16.49 -24.37
CA ARG A 635 2.93 16.88 -22.95
C ARG A 635 4.17 16.27 -22.28
N PRO A 636 4.96 17.06 -21.51
CA PRO A 636 6.14 16.54 -20.85
C PRO A 636 5.78 15.65 -19.66
N ILE A 637 6.47 14.52 -19.53
CA ILE A 637 6.35 13.63 -18.37
C ILE A 637 7.41 14.04 -17.33
N LEU A 638 6.98 14.40 -16.12
CA LEU A 638 7.89 14.87 -15.06
C LEU A 638 7.59 14.16 -13.74
N PHE A 639 8.49 13.28 -13.31
CA PHE A 639 8.31 12.45 -12.12
C PHE A 639 9.35 12.76 -11.03
N PRO A 640 9.12 13.75 -10.13
CA PRO A 640 9.98 13.99 -8.96
C PRO A 640 9.63 13.03 -7.82
N LEU A 641 10.29 11.86 -7.78
CA LEU A 641 9.88 10.72 -6.95
C LEU A 641 10.55 10.67 -5.58
N SER A 642 11.46 11.59 -5.27
CA SER A 642 12.17 11.58 -4.00
C SER A 642 11.26 11.86 -2.80
N ASN A 643 11.53 11.16 -1.70
CA ASN A 643 10.83 11.25 -0.43
C ASN A 643 11.79 11.64 0.71
N PRO A 644 11.32 12.33 1.77
CA PRO A 644 10.00 12.97 1.92
C PRO A 644 9.86 14.26 1.09
N LEU A 645 8.79 15.03 1.28
CA LEU A 645 8.50 16.28 0.56
C LEU A 645 9.69 17.26 0.52
N SER A 646 10.46 17.36 1.61
CA SER A 646 11.66 18.20 1.72
C SER A 646 12.83 17.75 0.84
N LYS A 647 12.69 16.61 0.15
CA LYS A 647 13.67 16.01 -0.76
C LYS A 647 13.14 15.89 -2.20
N ALA A 648 11.90 16.29 -2.49
CA ALA A 648 11.31 16.23 -3.82
C ALA A 648 12.06 17.16 -4.80
N GLU A 649 12.32 16.70 -6.02
CA GLU A 649 13.15 17.44 -6.99
C GLU A 649 12.56 18.80 -7.39
N CYS A 650 11.23 18.92 -7.43
CA CYS A 650 10.46 20.16 -7.52
C CYS A 650 9.07 19.98 -6.89
N THR A 651 8.35 21.08 -6.65
CA THR A 651 6.96 21.02 -6.17
C THR A 651 5.97 20.81 -7.33
N PHE A 652 4.75 20.37 -7.00
CA PHE A 652 3.68 20.27 -7.98
C PHE A 652 3.29 21.63 -8.58
N GLU A 653 3.20 22.67 -7.76
CA GLU A 653 2.92 24.04 -8.19
C GLU A 653 3.98 24.55 -9.17
N GLN A 654 5.26 24.33 -8.87
CA GLN A 654 6.38 24.68 -9.74
C GLN A 654 6.27 23.96 -11.09
N ALA A 655 6.04 22.64 -11.07
CA ALA A 655 5.89 21.86 -12.29
C ALA A 655 4.73 22.33 -13.17
N VAL A 656 3.57 22.62 -12.59
CA VAL A 656 2.41 23.14 -13.32
C VAL A 656 2.71 24.53 -13.90
N THR A 657 3.27 25.43 -13.09
CA THR A 657 3.56 26.81 -13.50
C THR A 657 4.61 26.87 -14.60
N TRP A 658 5.72 26.14 -14.46
CA TRP A 658 6.83 26.17 -15.42
C TRP A 658 6.53 25.44 -16.73
N THR A 659 5.43 24.68 -16.78
CA THR A 659 4.98 23.98 -17.99
C THR A 659 3.66 24.50 -18.55
N ASP A 660 3.16 25.63 -18.04
CA ASP A 660 1.88 26.23 -18.45
C ASP A 660 0.71 25.23 -18.37
N GLY A 661 0.71 24.37 -17.33
CA GLY A 661 -0.31 23.35 -17.10
C GLY A 661 -0.20 22.10 -17.96
N THR A 662 0.79 22.00 -18.85
CA THR A 662 0.90 20.87 -19.80
C THR A 662 1.54 19.62 -19.20
N VAL A 663 2.24 19.71 -18.05
CA VAL A 663 2.94 18.57 -17.44
C VAL A 663 2.03 17.39 -17.10
N ILE A 664 2.54 16.18 -17.30
CA ILE A 664 2.04 14.95 -16.67
C ILE A 664 2.95 14.68 -15.48
N PHE A 665 2.43 14.98 -14.29
CA PHE A 665 3.20 14.99 -13.06
C PHE A 665 2.86 13.79 -12.17
N ALA A 666 3.87 13.15 -11.58
CA ALA A 666 3.70 12.24 -10.45
C ALA A 666 4.88 12.31 -9.48
N SER A 667 4.59 12.39 -8.17
CA SER A 667 5.60 12.48 -7.12
C SER A 667 5.60 11.27 -6.19
N GLY A 668 6.68 11.09 -5.42
CA GLY A 668 6.71 10.10 -4.35
C GLY A 668 5.88 10.54 -3.13
N SER A 669 6.00 11.81 -2.77
CA SER A 669 5.31 12.43 -1.64
C SER A 669 3.98 13.08 -2.06
N PRO A 670 2.97 13.16 -1.16
CA PRO A 670 1.69 13.77 -1.49
C PRO A 670 1.80 15.30 -1.60
N PHE A 671 1.17 15.87 -2.64
CA PHE A 671 0.98 17.31 -2.81
C PHE A 671 -0.51 17.68 -2.76
N SER A 672 -0.81 18.94 -2.42
CA SER A 672 -2.15 19.49 -2.55
C SER A 672 -2.48 19.80 -4.02
N GLN A 673 -3.77 19.82 -4.34
CA GLN A 673 -4.25 20.35 -5.62
C GLN A 673 -3.84 21.82 -5.80
N PHE A 674 -3.65 22.24 -7.05
CA PHE A 674 -3.23 23.61 -7.37
C PHE A 674 -4.22 24.24 -8.35
N SER A 675 -4.73 25.43 -8.02
CA SER A 675 -5.74 26.12 -8.82
C SER A 675 -5.18 27.44 -9.35
N VAL A 676 -5.28 27.64 -10.67
CA VAL A 676 -4.88 28.87 -11.35
C VAL A 676 -6.12 29.63 -11.80
N LYS A 677 -6.23 30.90 -11.44
CA LYS A 677 -7.29 31.79 -11.95
C LYS A 677 -6.93 32.27 -13.35
N SER A 678 -7.84 32.07 -14.29
CA SER A 678 -7.76 32.54 -15.67
C SER A 678 -9.06 33.27 -16.02
N GLY A 679 -9.08 34.59 -15.82
CA GLY A 679 -10.29 35.41 -15.92
C GLY A 679 -11.32 35.02 -14.85
N ASP A 680 -12.57 34.81 -15.27
CA ASP A 680 -13.67 34.37 -14.39
C ASP A 680 -13.67 32.86 -14.09
N HIS A 681 -12.74 32.11 -14.67
CA HIS A 681 -12.65 30.66 -14.50
C HIS A 681 -11.41 30.27 -13.68
N ALA A 682 -11.53 29.21 -12.88
CA ALA A 682 -10.42 28.61 -12.15
C ALA A 682 -10.15 27.21 -12.70
N ILE A 683 -8.94 26.97 -13.19
CA ILE A 683 -8.48 25.65 -13.61
C ILE A 683 -7.81 24.99 -12.42
N THR A 684 -8.24 23.78 -12.04
CA THR A 684 -7.65 23.02 -10.94
C THR A 684 -6.89 21.82 -11.48
N TYR A 685 -5.64 21.71 -11.08
CA TYR A 685 -4.74 20.61 -11.40
C TYR A 685 -4.62 19.65 -10.21
N TYR A 686 -4.57 18.35 -10.51
CA TYR A 686 -4.52 17.29 -9.52
C TYR A 686 -3.17 16.57 -9.56
N PRO A 687 -2.43 16.47 -8.44
CA PRO A 687 -1.17 15.76 -8.40
C PRO A 687 -1.42 14.25 -8.37
N ASN A 688 -0.57 13.50 -9.09
CA ASN A 688 -0.49 12.05 -8.95
C ASN A 688 0.59 11.70 -7.92
N GLN A 689 0.39 10.59 -7.20
CA GLN A 689 1.39 10.06 -6.27
C GLN A 689 1.77 8.63 -6.65
N GLY A 690 3.02 8.43 -7.08
CA GLY A 690 3.60 7.12 -7.34
C GLY A 690 4.03 6.43 -6.03
N ASN A 691 3.05 6.05 -5.21
CA ASN A 691 3.29 5.39 -3.93
C ASN A 691 3.19 3.85 -4.05
N ASN A 692 4.17 3.12 -3.53
CA ASN A 692 4.23 1.67 -3.58
C ASN A 692 2.98 0.96 -2.99
N VAL A 693 2.20 1.64 -2.13
CA VAL A 693 0.93 1.10 -1.61
C VAL A 693 -0.06 0.67 -2.69
N TYR A 694 0.06 1.18 -3.92
CA TYR A 694 -0.76 0.73 -5.03
C TYR A 694 -0.39 -0.66 -5.57
N VAL A 695 0.82 -1.16 -5.29
CA VAL A 695 1.32 -2.42 -5.86
C VAL A 695 1.60 -3.49 -4.81
N PHE A 696 2.35 -3.20 -3.75
CA PHE A 696 2.77 -4.23 -2.81
C PHE A 696 1.61 -5.00 -2.16
N PRO A 697 0.48 -4.36 -1.76
CA PRO A 697 -0.63 -5.09 -1.18
C PRO A 697 -1.20 -6.13 -2.14
N GLY A 698 -1.36 -5.75 -3.41
CA GLY A 698 -1.86 -6.63 -4.47
C GLY A 698 -0.86 -7.72 -4.85
N ILE A 699 0.44 -7.42 -4.88
CA ILE A 699 1.51 -8.41 -5.13
C ILE A 699 1.47 -9.49 -4.05
N GLY A 700 1.51 -9.11 -2.78
CA GLY A 700 1.48 -10.07 -1.68
C GLY A 700 0.19 -10.89 -1.64
N LEU A 701 -0.98 -10.24 -1.76
CA LEU A 701 -2.26 -10.95 -1.81
C LEU A 701 -2.34 -11.93 -3.00
N GLY A 702 -1.90 -11.49 -4.18
CA GLY A 702 -1.91 -12.32 -5.38
C GLY A 702 -0.98 -13.54 -5.25
N ALA A 703 0.22 -13.35 -4.70
CA ALA A 703 1.16 -14.44 -4.45
C ALA A 703 0.61 -15.47 -3.44
N ILE A 704 0.00 -14.99 -2.34
CA ILE A 704 -0.62 -15.84 -1.31
C ILE A 704 -1.79 -16.64 -1.90
N LEU A 705 -2.73 -15.95 -2.56
CA LEU A 705 -3.94 -16.60 -3.08
C LEU A 705 -3.64 -17.55 -4.24
N ALA A 706 -2.60 -17.29 -5.03
CA ALA A 706 -2.11 -18.20 -6.06
C ALA A 706 -1.33 -19.39 -5.50
N LYS A 707 -1.02 -19.40 -4.20
CA LYS A 707 -0.04 -20.31 -3.60
C LYS A 707 1.25 -20.35 -4.43
N ALA A 708 1.80 -19.17 -4.69
CA ALA A 708 2.97 -19.04 -5.55
C ALA A 708 4.21 -19.67 -4.87
N SER A 709 4.95 -20.49 -5.59
CA SER A 709 6.20 -21.08 -5.10
C SER A 709 7.37 -20.08 -5.08
N ARG A 710 7.28 -19.01 -5.88
CA ARG A 710 8.17 -17.84 -5.90
C ARG A 710 7.46 -16.65 -6.54
N VAL A 711 7.95 -15.43 -6.30
CA VAL A 711 7.49 -14.22 -7.01
C VAL A 711 8.38 -13.99 -8.24
N THR A 712 7.78 -13.95 -9.43
CA THR A 712 8.50 -13.80 -10.71
C THR A 712 8.53 -12.34 -11.18
N ASP A 713 9.48 -12.00 -12.06
CA ASP A 713 9.49 -10.67 -12.71
C ASP A 713 8.22 -10.40 -13.51
N ASN A 714 7.64 -11.42 -14.14
CA ASN A 714 6.40 -11.26 -14.88
C ASN A 714 5.20 -11.00 -13.93
N MET A 715 5.18 -11.55 -12.71
CA MET A 715 4.20 -11.13 -11.69
C MET A 715 4.36 -9.65 -11.32
N ILE A 716 5.61 -9.17 -11.14
CA ILE A 716 5.89 -7.74 -10.87
C ILE A 716 5.45 -6.87 -12.05
N TYR A 717 5.80 -7.22 -13.28
CA TYR A 717 5.37 -6.50 -14.49
C TYR A 717 3.84 -6.42 -14.60
N GLN A 718 3.15 -7.54 -14.37
CA GLN A 718 1.68 -7.59 -14.46
C GLN A 718 1.03 -6.76 -13.36
N SER A 719 1.67 -6.61 -12.18
CA SER A 719 1.18 -5.70 -11.15
C SER A 719 1.18 -4.24 -11.62
N ALA A 720 2.25 -3.80 -12.32
CA ALA A 720 2.35 -2.46 -12.89
C ALA A 720 1.31 -2.22 -14.00
N ALA A 721 1.19 -3.18 -14.92
CA ALA A 721 0.22 -3.10 -16.01
C ALA A 721 -1.22 -3.08 -15.50
N ALA A 722 -1.52 -3.87 -14.46
CA ALA A 722 -2.83 -3.92 -13.81
C ALA A 722 -3.16 -2.59 -13.11
N LEU A 723 -2.18 -1.99 -12.43
CA LEU A 723 -2.34 -0.67 -11.80
C LEU A 723 -2.69 0.40 -12.85
N ALA A 724 -1.94 0.45 -13.96
CA ALA A 724 -2.21 1.39 -15.06
C ALA A 724 -3.61 1.21 -15.67
N GLY A 725 -4.15 -0.02 -15.64
CA GLY A 725 -5.49 -0.35 -16.12
C GLY A 725 -6.62 -0.22 -15.08
N SER A 726 -6.34 0.25 -13.87
CA SER A 726 -7.31 0.26 -12.75
C SER A 726 -8.06 1.58 -12.54
N LEU A 727 -7.74 2.61 -13.35
CA LEU A 727 -8.38 3.92 -13.27
C LEU A 727 -9.86 3.86 -13.67
N ASP A 728 -10.68 4.65 -12.98
CA ASP A 728 -12.08 4.86 -13.36
C ASP A 728 -12.23 6.00 -14.40
N ALA A 729 -13.45 6.18 -14.92
CA ALA A 729 -13.73 7.19 -15.92
C ALA A 729 -13.52 8.64 -15.43
N ASP A 730 -13.77 8.92 -14.15
CA ASP A 730 -13.58 10.25 -13.54
C ASP A 730 -12.08 10.56 -13.38
N GLU A 731 -11.29 9.57 -12.96
CA GLU A 731 -9.84 9.68 -12.83
C GLU A 731 -9.16 9.88 -14.19
N ILE A 732 -9.59 9.13 -15.21
CA ILE A 732 -9.13 9.31 -16.59
C ILE A 732 -9.51 10.71 -17.09
N HIS A 733 -10.74 11.17 -16.85
CA HIS A 733 -11.18 12.51 -17.24
C HIS A 733 -10.36 13.63 -16.57
N LYS A 734 -9.95 13.43 -15.31
CA LYS A 734 -9.07 14.34 -14.56
C LYS A 734 -7.60 14.27 -14.99
N GLY A 735 -7.25 13.37 -15.91
CA GLY A 735 -5.88 13.18 -16.38
C GLY A 735 -4.95 12.55 -15.33
N LEU A 736 -5.51 11.76 -14.41
CA LEU A 736 -4.72 11.00 -13.45
C LEU A 736 -4.05 9.81 -14.15
N ILE A 737 -2.92 9.37 -13.59
CA ILE A 737 -2.17 8.17 -14.03
C ILE A 737 -2.13 7.09 -12.95
N TYR A 738 -2.66 7.39 -11.75
CA TYR A 738 -2.93 6.42 -10.69
C TYR A 738 -4.38 6.58 -10.22
N PRO A 739 -4.97 5.52 -9.64
CA PRO A 739 -6.23 5.65 -8.92
C PRO A 739 -6.12 6.65 -7.77
N ARG A 740 -7.26 7.17 -7.32
CA ARG A 740 -7.33 7.89 -6.04
C ARG A 740 -7.04 6.93 -4.88
N ILE A 741 -6.43 7.44 -3.80
CA ILE A 741 -6.01 6.61 -2.67
C ILE A 741 -7.19 5.92 -1.97
N GLU A 742 -8.37 6.54 -2.00
CA GLU A 742 -9.62 5.97 -1.50
C GLU A 742 -10.01 4.67 -2.22
N ARG A 743 -9.54 4.48 -3.47
CA ARG A 743 -9.76 3.28 -4.27
C ARG A 743 -8.59 2.29 -4.24
N VAL A 744 -7.58 2.51 -3.39
CA VAL A 744 -6.41 1.61 -3.29
C VAL A 744 -6.80 0.16 -3.01
N ARG A 745 -7.91 -0.06 -2.30
CA ARG A 745 -8.42 -1.40 -2.01
C ARG A 745 -8.99 -2.11 -3.23
N GLU A 746 -9.70 -1.37 -4.08
CA GLU A 746 -10.19 -1.88 -5.36
C GLU A 746 -9.04 -2.16 -6.33
N ALA A 747 -8.07 -1.24 -6.40
CA ALA A 747 -6.87 -1.40 -7.20
C ALA A 747 -6.06 -2.62 -6.77
N SER A 748 -5.90 -2.86 -5.47
CA SER A 748 -5.19 -4.02 -4.93
C SER A 748 -5.83 -5.35 -5.34
N ILE A 749 -7.16 -5.43 -5.43
CA ILE A 749 -7.88 -6.63 -5.91
C ILE A 749 -7.59 -6.87 -7.40
N ILE A 750 -7.56 -5.81 -8.22
CA ILE A 750 -7.22 -5.89 -9.65
C ILE A 750 -5.77 -6.36 -9.82
N VAL A 751 -4.84 -5.75 -9.08
CA VAL A 751 -3.43 -6.15 -9.08
C VAL A 751 -3.28 -7.62 -8.66
N ALA A 752 -3.89 -8.02 -7.55
CA ALA A 752 -3.83 -9.40 -7.07
C ALA A 752 -4.35 -10.40 -8.10
N ARG A 753 -5.45 -10.09 -8.79
CA ARG A 753 -5.99 -10.92 -9.87
C ARG A 753 -4.98 -11.14 -11.00
N GLU A 754 -4.34 -10.08 -11.48
CA GLU A 754 -3.38 -10.21 -12.59
C GLU A 754 -2.07 -10.86 -12.15
N VAL A 755 -1.65 -10.64 -10.90
CA VAL A 755 -0.53 -11.36 -10.28
C VAL A 755 -0.84 -12.86 -10.17
N MET A 756 -2.05 -13.25 -9.76
CA MET A 756 -2.47 -14.65 -9.72
C MET A 756 -2.41 -15.29 -11.12
N LYS A 757 -2.94 -14.61 -12.15
CA LYS A 757 -2.88 -15.10 -13.54
C LYS A 757 -1.44 -15.21 -14.04
N ALA A 758 -0.57 -14.27 -13.67
CA ALA A 758 0.85 -14.33 -13.99
C ALA A 758 1.52 -15.55 -13.33
N ALA A 759 1.25 -15.80 -12.04
CA ALA A 759 1.74 -16.96 -11.33
C ALA A 759 1.36 -18.29 -12.00
N ARG A 760 0.11 -18.41 -12.51
CA ARG A 760 -0.30 -19.58 -13.30
C ARG A 760 0.50 -19.69 -14.60
N ARG A 761 0.59 -18.61 -15.39
CA ARG A 761 1.30 -18.59 -16.68
C ARG A 761 2.77 -18.93 -16.54
N ASP A 762 3.40 -18.51 -15.45
CA ASP A 762 4.81 -18.77 -15.17
C ASP A 762 5.05 -20.15 -14.54
N GLY A 763 4.00 -20.94 -14.33
CA GLY A 763 4.09 -22.29 -13.75
C GLY A 763 4.50 -22.31 -12.28
N VAL A 764 4.25 -21.22 -11.54
CA VAL A 764 4.61 -21.09 -10.11
C VAL A 764 3.41 -21.14 -9.17
N SER A 765 2.17 -21.16 -9.68
CA SER A 765 0.98 -21.40 -8.87
C SER A 765 0.80 -22.87 -8.56
N THR A 766 0.53 -23.21 -7.29
CA THR A 766 0.20 -24.59 -6.89
C THR A 766 -1.31 -24.83 -6.69
N LEU A 767 -2.17 -23.94 -7.23
CA LEU A 767 -3.61 -24.17 -7.23
C LEU A 767 -4.00 -25.27 -8.23
N PRO A 768 -5.09 -26.04 -7.97
CA PRO A 768 -5.54 -27.08 -8.89
C PRO A 768 -5.97 -26.52 -10.25
N GLU A 769 -5.61 -27.19 -11.36
CA GLU A 769 -6.04 -26.80 -12.71
C GLU A 769 -7.56 -26.76 -12.88
N SER A 770 -8.31 -27.62 -12.19
CA SER A 770 -9.77 -27.58 -12.21
C SER A 770 -10.34 -26.23 -11.75
N GLN A 771 -9.70 -25.59 -10.78
CA GLN A 771 -10.10 -24.28 -10.28
C GLN A 771 -9.80 -23.17 -11.29
N TRP A 772 -8.70 -23.29 -12.01
CA TRP A 772 -8.34 -22.35 -13.05
C TRP A 772 -9.23 -22.44 -14.30
N LEU A 773 -9.64 -23.65 -14.68
CA LEU A 773 -10.60 -23.87 -15.78
C LEU A 773 -11.94 -23.19 -15.51
N GLU A 774 -12.43 -23.22 -14.26
CA GLU A 774 -13.62 -22.49 -13.85
C GLU A 774 -13.46 -20.98 -14.10
N TRP A 775 -12.33 -20.39 -13.69
CA TRP A 775 -12.11 -18.96 -13.92
C TRP A 775 -11.88 -18.58 -15.39
N GLU A 776 -11.38 -19.49 -16.22
CA GLU A 776 -11.29 -19.27 -17.67
C GLU A 776 -12.67 -19.29 -18.34
N GLU A 777 -13.58 -20.15 -17.89
CA GLU A 777 -14.95 -20.21 -18.41
C GLU A 777 -15.77 -18.96 -18.04
N TRP A 778 -15.67 -18.52 -16.79
CA TRP A 778 -16.49 -17.43 -16.24
C TRP A 778 -15.80 -16.06 -16.23
N GLY A 779 -14.51 -16.02 -16.57
CA GLY A 779 -13.68 -14.83 -16.69
C GLY A 779 -13.35 -14.12 -15.36
N ASP A 780 -12.84 -12.90 -15.51
CA ASP A 780 -12.39 -12.04 -14.40
C ASP A 780 -13.40 -11.85 -13.25
N PRO A 781 -14.73 -11.77 -13.49
CA PRO A 781 -15.69 -11.66 -12.39
C PRO A 781 -15.65 -12.84 -11.41
N ALA A 782 -15.43 -14.07 -11.88
CA ALA A 782 -15.37 -15.26 -11.03
C ALA A 782 -14.12 -15.25 -10.14
N LEU A 783 -12.95 -14.96 -10.73
CA LEU A 783 -11.70 -14.84 -9.97
C LEU A 783 -11.75 -13.64 -8.99
N THR A 784 -12.33 -12.51 -9.41
CA THR A 784 -12.51 -11.34 -8.53
C THR A 784 -13.43 -11.68 -7.35
N LYS A 785 -14.52 -12.44 -7.59
CA LYS A 785 -15.40 -12.93 -6.53
C LYS A 785 -14.66 -13.86 -5.57
N TYR A 786 -13.84 -14.76 -6.09
CA TYR A 786 -12.99 -15.65 -5.28
C TYR A 786 -12.06 -14.87 -4.33
N ILE A 787 -11.41 -13.81 -4.85
CA ILE A 787 -10.56 -12.92 -4.06
C ILE A 787 -11.40 -12.20 -3.00
N LYS A 788 -12.49 -11.54 -3.39
CA LYS A 788 -13.36 -10.78 -2.46
C LYS A 788 -13.94 -11.62 -1.32
N GLN A 789 -14.16 -12.92 -1.53
CA GLN A 789 -14.63 -13.84 -0.49
C GLN A 789 -13.55 -14.23 0.55
N ARG A 790 -12.28 -13.93 0.28
CA ARG A 790 -11.13 -14.33 1.10
C ARG A 790 -10.38 -13.16 1.72
N ILE A 791 -10.70 -11.93 1.33
CA ILE A 791 -10.10 -10.75 1.94
C ILE A 791 -10.84 -10.41 3.25
N TYR A 792 -10.07 -10.03 4.25
CA TYR A 792 -10.54 -9.52 5.53
C TYR A 792 -11.27 -8.19 5.35
N ASP A 793 -12.51 -8.11 5.82
CA ASP A 793 -13.31 -6.88 5.92
C ASP A 793 -13.74 -6.73 7.39
N PRO A 794 -13.29 -5.69 8.12
CA PRO A 794 -13.55 -5.56 9.55
C PRO A 794 -15.05 -5.41 9.83
N VAL A 795 -15.64 -6.35 10.58
CA VAL A 795 -17.07 -6.33 10.95
C VAL A 795 -17.21 -5.87 12.39
N LEU A 796 -17.55 -4.59 12.55
CA LEU A 796 -17.82 -3.98 13.85
C LEU A 796 -19.22 -4.29 14.36
#